data_AF-A0A8C3C845-F1
#
_entry.id   AF-A0A8C3C845-F1
#
_cell.length_a   1.000
_cell.length_b   1.000
_cell.length_c   1.000
_cell.angle_alpha   90.00
_cell.angle_beta   90.00
_cell.angle_gamma   90.00
#
_symmetry.space_group_name_H-M   'P 1'
#
loop_
_entity.id
_entity.type
_entity.pdbx_description
1 polymer ?
#
loop_
_entity_poly.entity_id
_entity_poly.type
_entity_poly.pdbx_seq_one_letter_code
_entity_poly.pdbx_strand_id
1 'polypeptide(L)'
;FEQKFSKEQAALREQLQVHIQTIGILVSEKSELQTALGHTQQAARQKSGEAEDLAARLQSSRQRVSELERTLSSISMQQKQSEKHNKELVKERDNLKLELYKHSKGSEEIKQQNSELSEKLRSLVSENSAMKLDVEDLHKKLEMAELMIQQSGNLDVNQQLQMALEERASLETQIAQLSESLHQLQTERDQYVEKLKEEGSIWQQRVQQLAEQVTAWAEKEKHMAQIRELESNVTELLSKSAGPTEAELSLQEEIQRLQQEKEELHGQYQAQVRDNEQLSHLNREQEERLLELEKAVQRYNEESVDRQQILENMQSDKATISRALSQNRELKEQLAELQNGFVKLTNENMEVTSALQSEQHVKKELAKKLGQLQENLGELKETLELKTQEAQALQEQRDQYYSHLQQYTVAYQQLAADKEELHKQYLLQTQLMDRLQHEEVQGKVTVEMHLKELQQTKVTVQRGKWEDWRRMCKLHVFLPDSTMDTVPVEVHEALKTAMEKLQSRFTDLMREKADLKERLEELEHRCIQLSGETDTIGEYIALYQSQRAILKQRHQEKEEYISRLAQDKEEMKVKLLELQDLVMRLVRERNEWYSKYVAAAQNPELLAKQEAAPSQDDPTAKQIMQLLREIQNPQERVGSLLENPCIPFFYRADENNEVKIMVV
;
A
#
# COMPACT_ATOMS: atom_id res chain seq x y z
N PHE A 1 -69.52 42.66 112.27
CA PHE A 1 -68.24 41.94 112.09
C PHE A 1 -68.21 41.17 110.77
N GLU A 2 -69.20 40.30 110.54
CA GLU A 2 -69.31 39.40 109.36
C GLU A 2 -68.97 40.03 108.01
N GLN A 3 -69.45 41.25 107.71
CA GLN A 3 -69.19 41.91 106.42
C GLN A 3 -67.70 42.26 106.19
N LYS A 4 -66.88 42.41 107.23
CA LYS A 4 -65.41 42.53 107.09
C LYS A 4 -64.78 41.16 106.81
N PHE A 5 -65.10 40.18 107.65
CA PHE A 5 -64.65 38.80 107.51
C PHE A 5 -64.99 38.21 106.11
N SER A 6 -66.18 38.50 105.59
CA SER A 6 -66.59 38.09 104.23
C SER A 6 -65.80 38.77 103.11
N LYS A 7 -65.32 40.01 103.31
CA LYS A 7 -64.46 40.71 102.34
C LYS A 7 -63.01 40.21 102.41
N GLU A 8 -62.50 39.98 103.62
CA GLU A 8 -61.19 39.36 103.84
C GLU A 8 -61.16 37.93 103.27
N GLN A 9 -62.21 37.13 103.50
CA GLN A 9 -62.36 35.80 102.90
C GLN A 9 -62.50 35.85 101.36
N ALA A 10 -63.13 36.88 100.80
CA ALA A 10 -63.19 37.06 99.35
C ALA A 10 -61.82 37.41 98.75
N ALA A 11 -61.10 38.36 99.35
CA ALA A 11 -59.75 38.74 98.92
C ALA A 11 -58.76 37.57 99.02
N LEU A 12 -58.85 36.74 100.08
CA LEU A 12 -58.05 35.52 100.22
C LEU A 12 -58.40 34.46 99.16
N ARG A 13 -59.67 34.34 98.73
CA ARG A 13 -60.05 33.48 97.61
C ARG A 13 -59.51 33.99 96.28
N GLU A 14 -59.56 35.30 96.04
CA GLU A 14 -59.02 35.93 94.84
C GLU A 14 -57.49 35.77 94.75
N GLN A 15 -56.77 36.01 95.85
CA GLN A 15 -55.33 35.74 95.95
C GLN A 15 -55.01 34.26 95.71
N LEU A 16 -55.78 33.34 96.31
CA LEU A 16 -55.60 31.90 96.06
C LEU A 16 -55.86 31.53 94.60
N GLN A 17 -56.88 32.12 93.95
CA GLN A 17 -57.18 31.89 92.54
C GLN A 17 -56.06 32.42 91.63
N VAL A 18 -55.52 33.61 91.90
CA VAL A 18 -54.35 34.16 91.20
C VAL A 18 -53.12 33.27 91.41
N HIS A 19 -52.87 32.78 92.63
CA HIS A 19 -51.77 31.85 92.89
C HIS A 19 -51.94 30.51 92.15
N ILE A 20 -53.15 29.95 92.09
CA ILE A 20 -53.45 28.75 91.30
C ILE A 20 -53.20 29.00 89.81
N GLN A 21 -53.60 30.15 89.29
CA GLN A 21 -53.37 30.51 87.88
C GLN A 21 -51.88 30.68 87.57
N THR A 22 -51.12 31.39 88.42
CA THR A 22 -49.67 31.54 88.27
C THR A 22 -48.92 30.21 88.39
N ILE A 23 -49.33 29.33 89.32
CA ILE A 23 -48.77 27.97 89.42
C ILE A 23 -49.09 27.17 88.15
N GLY A 24 -50.32 27.29 87.61
CA GLY A 24 -50.71 26.66 86.34
C GLY A 24 -49.81 27.09 85.18
N ILE A 25 -49.60 28.39 85.02
CA ILE A 25 -48.73 28.97 83.98
C ILE A 25 -47.28 28.48 84.15
N LEU A 26 -46.73 28.54 85.36
CA LEU A 26 -45.36 28.07 85.63
C LEU A 26 -45.20 26.55 85.42
N VAL A 27 -46.26 25.76 85.58
CA VAL A 27 -46.26 24.33 85.29
C VAL A 27 -46.34 24.05 83.79
N SER A 28 -47.15 24.80 83.02
CA SER A 28 -47.15 24.68 81.55
C SER A 28 -45.84 25.16 80.94
N GLU A 29 -45.33 26.33 81.33
CA GLU A 29 -44.03 26.85 80.88
C GLU A 29 -42.90 25.87 81.19
N LYS A 30 -42.88 25.28 82.40
CA LYS A 30 -41.91 24.25 82.77
C LYS A 30 -42.05 23.00 81.89
N SER A 31 -43.26 22.56 81.57
CA SER A 31 -43.51 21.40 80.72
C SER A 31 -43.08 21.65 79.27
N GLU A 32 -43.36 22.83 78.74
CA GLU A 32 -42.94 23.28 77.41
C GLU A 32 -41.41 23.40 77.32
N LEU A 33 -40.77 24.04 78.31
CA LEU A 33 -39.31 24.14 78.40
C LEU A 33 -38.63 22.77 78.56
N GLN A 34 -39.21 21.86 79.34
CA GLN A 34 -38.70 20.48 79.43
C GLN A 34 -38.83 19.73 78.10
N THR A 35 -39.91 19.93 77.36
CA THR A 35 -40.14 19.32 76.04
C THR A 35 -39.18 19.89 74.99
N ALA A 36 -39.02 21.21 74.95
CA ALA A 36 -38.06 21.90 74.08
C ALA A 36 -36.61 21.52 74.40
N LEU A 37 -36.25 21.37 75.68
CA LEU A 37 -34.94 20.87 76.10
C LEU A 37 -34.72 19.41 75.66
N GLY A 38 -35.74 18.55 75.76
CA GLY A 38 -35.69 17.19 75.24
C GLY A 38 -35.42 17.14 73.73
N HIS A 39 -36.19 17.90 72.94
CA HIS A 39 -36.01 17.96 71.49
C HIS A 39 -34.65 18.54 71.06
N THR A 40 -34.19 19.61 71.72
CA THR A 40 -32.87 20.20 71.41
C THR A 40 -31.71 19.28 71.80
N GLN A 41 -31.81 18.56 72.93
CA GLN A 41 -30.82 17.53 73.28
C GLN A 41 -30.84 16.35 72.28
N GLN A 42 -32.02 15.92 71.82
CA GLN A 42 -32.13 14.86 70.80
C GLN A 42 -31.52 15.29 69.47
N ALA A 43 -31.82 16.50 69.00
CA ALA A 43 -31.24 17.06 67.78
C ALA A 43 -29.72 17.23 67.89
N ALA A 44 -29.21 17.69 69.04
CA ALA A 44 -27.76 17.79 69.28
C ALA A 44 -27.06 16.43 69.23
N ARG A 45 -27.66 15.38 69.83
CA ARG A 45 -27.13 13.99 69.75
C ARG A 45 -27.13 13.47 68.31
N GLN A 46 -28.19 13.70 67.55
CA GLN A 46 -28.26 13.33 66.13
C GLN A 46 -27.15 14.03 65.32
N LYS A 47 -26.93 15.33 65.55
CA LYS A 47 -25.87 16.09 64.86
C LYS A 47 -24.45 15.72 65.30
N SER A 48 -24.24 15.21 66.52
CA SER A 48 -22.96 14.59 66.92
C SER A 48 -22.71 13.32 66.10
N GLY A 49 -23.68 12.40 66.05
CA GLY A 49 -23.57 11.17 65.25
C GLY A 49 -23.33 11.42 63.77
N GLU A 50 -24.07 12.36 63.16
CA GLU A 50 -23.82 12.79 61.77
C GLU A 50 -22.39 13.32 61.56
N ALA A 51 -21.85 14.09 62.50
CA ALA A 51 -20.49 14.63 62.42
C ALA A 51 -19.42 13.53 62.61
N GLU A 52 -19.66 12.56 63.48
CA GLU A 52 -18.81 11.39 63.72
C GLU A 52 -18.77 10.47 62.48
N ASP A 53 -19.92 10.18 61.86
CA ASP A 53 -20.03 9.46 60.58
C ASP A 53 -19.28 10.17 59.44
N LEU A 54 -19.42 11.49 59.34
CA LEU A 54 -18.71 12.30 58.34
C LEU A 54 -17.20 12.32 58.59
N ALA A 55 -16.76 12.37 59.85
CA ALA A 55 -15.34 12.29 60.21
C ALA A 55 -14.74 10.92 59.87
N ALA A 56 -15.45 9.82 60.15
CA ALA A 56 -15.02 8.47 59.79
C ALA A 56 -14.92 8.28 58.26
N ARG A 57 -15.91 8.78 57.50
CA ARG A 57 -15.87 8.78 56.02
C ARG A 57 -14.70 9.60 55.47
N LEU A 58 -14.42 10.77 56.05
CA LEU A 58 -13.29 11.61 55.68
C LEU A 58 -11.94 10.95 55.99
N GLN A 59 -11.83 10.25 57.13
CA GLN A 59 -10.64 9.48 57.48
C GLN A 59 -10.38 8.32 56.50
N SER A 60 -11.41 7.54 56.18
CA SER A 60 -11.31 6.46 55.18
C SER A 60 -10.92 7.01 53.79
N SER A 61 -11.51 8.14 53.38
CA SER A 61 -11.13 8.80 52.13
C SER A 61 -9.67 9.27 52.12
N ARG A 62 -9.14 9.77 53.25
CA ARG A 62 -7.72 10.18 53.37
C ARG A 62 -6.76 8.99 53.32
N GLN A 63 -7.13 7.87 53.94
CA GLN A 63 -6.37 6.62 53.86
C GLN A 63 -6.28 6.13 52.41
N ARG A 64 -7.42 6.06 51.71
CA ARG A 64 -7.50 5.67 50.29
C ARG A 64 -6.69 6.60 49.37
N VAL A 65 -6.66 7.92 49.64
CA VAL A 65 -5.80 8.85 48.88
C VAL A 65 -4.33 8.54 49.11
N SER A 66 -3.89 8.30 50.35
CA SER A 66 -2.49 7.95 50.65
C SER A 66 -2.07 6.60 50.07
N GLU A 67 -2.99 5.63 49.98
CA GLU A 67 -2.77 4.37 49.26
C GLU A 67 -2.61 4.61 47.75
N LEU A 68 -3.49 5.41 47.14
CA LEU A 68 -3.39 5.78 45.72
C LEU A 68 -2.07 6.52 45.42
N GLU A 69 -1.64 7.48 46.24
CA GLU A 69 -0.36 8.18 46.13
C GLU A 69 0.84 7.21 46.14
N ARG A 70 0.83 6.19 47.01
CA ARG A 70 1.86 5.14 47.05
C ARG A 70 1.83 4.27 45.80
N THR A 71 0.65 3.83 45.33
CA THR A 71 0.54 3.03 44.10
C THR A 71 0.99 3.82 42.87
N LEU A 72 0.62 5.10 42.74
CA LEU A 72 1.08 6.00 41.67
C LEU A 72 2.59 6.21 41.70
N SER A 73 3.18 6.34 42.89
CA SER A 73 4.65 6.45 43.06
C SER A 73 5.37 5.17 42.62
N SER A 74 4.82 3.99 42.99
CA SER A 74 5.34 2.67 42.58
C SER A 74 5.23 2.46 41.07
N ILE A 75 4.07 2.75 40.48
CA ILE A 75 3.82 2.67 39.02
C ILE A 75 4.75 3.62 38.26
N SER A 76 4.97 4.85 38.73
CA SER A 76 5.92 5.78 38.10
C SER A 76 7.38 5.31 38.17
N MET A 77 7.77 4.63 39.25
CA MET A 77 9.09 4.00 39.36
C MET A 77 9.23 2.81 38.39
N GLN A 78 8.21 1.94 38.32
CA GLN A 78 8.16 0.80 37.40
C GLN A 78 8.16 1.25 35.93
N GLN A 79 7.42 2.30 35.59
CA GLN A 79 7.44 2.93 34.27
C GLN A 79 8.85 3.41 33.91
N LYS A 80 9.52 4.16 34.80
CA LYS A 80 10.89 4.65 34.57
C LYS A 80 11.91 3.51 34.42
N GLN A 81 11.67 2.36 35.04
CA GLN A 81 12.50 1.16 34.85
C GLN A 81 12.22 0.49 33.50
N SER A 82 10.96 0.34 33.11
CA SER A 82 10.56 -0.18 31.80
C SER A 82 11.07 0.71 30.66
N GLU A 83 11.01 2.02 30.80
CA GLU A 83 11.56 2.99 29.84
C GLU A 83 13.10 2.89 29.69
N LYS A 84 13.83 2.53 30.75
CA LYS A 84 15.28 2.27 30.67
C LYS A 84 15.54 0.98 29.89
N HIS A 85 14.85 -0.10 30.27
CA HIS A 85 15.00 -1.40 29.61
C HIS A 85 14.64 -1.34 28.12
N ASN A 86 13.59 -0.63 27.74
CA ASN A 86 13.23 -0.39 26.34
C ASN A 86 14.33 0.40 25.59
N LYS A 87 14.98 1.38 26.23
CA LYS A 87 16.15 2.10 25.68
C LYS A 87 17.41 1.23 25.58
N GLU A 88 17.49 0.12 26.32
CA GLU A 88 18.55 -0.89 26.20
C GLU A 88 18.25 -1.84 25.04
N LEU A 89 17.05 -2.44 24.98
CA LEU A 89 16.59 -3.29 23.89
C LEU A 89 16.64 -2.58 22.51
N VAL A 90 16.36 -1.27 22.45
CA VAL A 90 16.50 -0.47 21.22
C VAL A 90 17.95 -0.38 20.76
N LYS A 91 18.92 -0.24 21.67
CA LYS A 91 20.36 -0.24 21.34
C LYS A 91 20.81 -1.63 20.88
N GLU A 92 20.40 -2.68 21.58
CA GLU A 92 20.73 -4.07 21.22
C GLU A 92 20.19 -4.41 19.83
N ARG A 93 18.93 -4.06 19.54
CA ARG A 93 18.32 -4.18 18.21
C ARG A 93 19.13 -3.48 17.14
N ASP A 94 19.59 -2.25 17.39
CA ASP A 94 20.31 -1.46 16.38
C ASP A 94 21.78 -1.88 16.22
N ASN A 95 22.41 -2.41 17.28
CA ASN A 95 23.68 -3.12 17.20
C ASN A 95 23.53 -4.41 16.36
N LEU A 96 22.50 -5.22 16.61
CA LEU A 96 22.24 -6.46 15.85
C LEU A 96 21.96 -6.17 14.37
N LYS A 97 21.27 -5.07 14.03
CA LYS A 97 21.13 -4.62 12.63
C LYS A 97 22.49 -4.28 12.00
N LEU A 98 23.41 -3.65 12.75
CA LEU A 98 24.73 -3.30 12.25
C LEU A 98 25.58 -4.55 11.99
N GLU A 99 25.54 -5.55 12.86
CA GLU A 99 26.20 -6.83 12.62
C GLU A 99 25.56 -7.61 11.46
N LEU A 100 24.22 -7.64 11.35
CA LEU A 100 23.55 -8.23 10.18
C LEU A 100 23.93 -7.54 8.86
N TYR A 101 24.08 -6.21 8.86
CA TYR A 101 24.54 -5.47 7.68
C TYR A 101 25.99 -5.84 7.30
N LYS A 102 26.91 -5.92 8.28
CA LYS A 102 28.28 -6.41 8.05
C LYS A 102 28.30 -7.84 7.50
N HIS A 103 27.50 -8.74 8.07
CA HIS A 103 27.40 -10.12 7.60
C HIS A 103 26.77 -10.24 6.19
N SER A 104 25.79 -9.40 5.83
CA SER A 104 25.25 -9.34 4.46
C SER A 104 26.35 -8.92 3.47
N LYS A 105 27.05 -7.82 3.77
CA LYS A 105 28.15 -7.32 2.93
C LYS A 105 29.27 -8.35 2.77
N GLY A 106 29.67 -9.03 3.85
CA GLY A 106 30.64 -10.13 3.78
C GLY A 106 30.13 -11.34 2.98
N SER A 107 28.83 -11.65 3.04
CA SER A 107 28.21 -12.68 2.21
C SER A 107 28.20 -12.30 0.71
N GLU A 108 27.98 -11.02 0.40
CA GLU A 108 28.04 -10.48 -0.97
C GLU A 108 29.48 -10.51 -1.51
N GLU A 109 30.47 -10.12 -0.71
CA GLU A 109 31.91 -10.22 -1.05
C GLU A 109 32.34 -11.66 -1.33
N ILE A 110 31.93 -12.62 -0.48
CA ILE A 110 32.21 -14.05 -0.67
C ILE A 110 31.48 -14.61 -1.90
N LYS A 111 30.23 -14.18 -2.17
CA LYS A 111 29.51 -14.56 -3.41
C LYS A 111 30.22 -14.06 -4.65
N GLN A 112 30.73 -12.82 -4.64
CA GLN A 112 31.52 -12.29 -5.74
C GLN A 112 32.80 -13.12 -5.96
N GLN A 113 33.58 -13.38 -4.90
CA GLN A 113 34.78 -14.22 -4.98
C GLN A 113 34.49 -15.62 -5.53
N ASN A 114 33.40 -16.26 -5.09
CA ASN A 114 32.96 -17.55 -5.62
C ASN A 114 32.58 -17.48 -7.11
N SER A 115 31.95 -16.39 -7.57
CA SER A 115 31.63 -16.19 -8.98
C SER A 115 32.88 -16.00 -9.85
N GLU A 116 33.86 -15.22 -9.38
CA GLU A 116 35.15 -15.03 -10.05
C GLU A 116 35.96 -16.32 -10.13
N LEU A 117 35.97 -17.13 -9.07
CA LEU A 117 36.61 -18.44 -9.05
C LEU A 117 35.90 -19.43 -9.99
N SER A 118 34.56 -19.39 -10.06
CA SER A 118 33.76 -20.22 -10.97
C SER A 118 33.94 -19.81 -12.45
N GLU A 119 34.24 -18.55 -12.73
CA GLU A 119 34.60 -18.08 -14.07
C GLU A 119 36.03 -18.49 -14.45
N LYS A 120 37.01 -18.31 -13.56
CA LYS A 120 38.39 -18.81 -13.75
C LYS A 120 38.43 -20.32 -14.00
N LEU A 121 37.64 -21.10 -13.25
CA LEU A 121 37.51 -22.55 -13.45
C LEU A 121 36.90 -22.88 -14.81
N ARG A 122 35.87 -22.14 -15.27
CA ARG A 122 35.29 -22.33 -16.62
C ARG A 122 36.28 -21.99 -17.74
N SER A 123 37.10 -20.95 -17.57
CA SER A 123 38.20 -20.64 -18.51
C SER A 123 39.19 -21.80 -18.60
N LEU A 124 39.72 -22.26 -17.47
CA LEU A 124 40.67 -23.37 -17.41
C LEU A 124 40.09 -24.69 -17.96
N VAL A 125 38.80 -24.97 -17.76
CA VAL A 125 38.12 -26.13 -18.37
C VAL A 125 37.99 -25.97 -19.89
N SER A 126 37.69 -24.77 -20.37
CA SER A 126 37.63 -24.46 -21.81
C SER A 126 39.02 -24.60 -22.45
N GLU A 127 40.05 -24.02 -21.84
CA GLU A 127 41.45 -24.12 -22.26
C GLU A 127 41.93 -25.59 -22.28
N ASN A 128 41.61 -26.36 -21.23
CA ASN A 128 41.91 -27.79 -21.18
C ASN A 128 41.18 -28.60 -22.27
N SER A 129 39.96 -28.19 -22.66
CA SER A 129 39.23 -28.80 -23.78
C SER A 129 39.82 -28.46 -25.15
N ALA A 130 40.33 -27.23 -25.34
CA ALA A 130 41.05 -26.84 -26.54
C ALA A 130 42.38 -27.60 -26.66
N MET A 131 43.18 -27.63 -25.59
CA MET A 131 44.44 -28.39 -25.55
C MET A 131 44.22 -29.90 -25.82
N LYS A 132 43.09 -30.48 -25.41
CA LYS A 132 42.74 -31.87 -25.77
C LYS A 132 42.48 -32.05 -27.26
N LEU A 133 41.77 -31.12 -27.90
CA LEU A 133 41.54 -31.15 -29.35
C LEU A 133 42.85 -30.93 -30.13
N ASP A 134 43.73 -30.05 -29.65
CA ASP A 134 45.06 -29.84 -30.23
C ASP A 134 45.94 -31.09 -30.08
N VAL A 135 45.93 -31.75 -28.91
CA VAL A 135 46.63 -33.04 -28.69
C VAL A 135 46.05 -34.15 -29.57
N GLU A 136 44.73 -34.23 -29.75
CA GLU A 136 44.11 -35.18 -30.68
C GLU A 136 44.52 -34.94 -32.14
N ASP A 137 44.61 -33.68 -32.58
CA ASP A 137 45.04 -33.33 -33.94
C ASP A 137 46.55 -33.56 -34.15
N LEU A 138 47.37 -33.24 -33.15
CA LEU A 138 48.79 -33.61 -33.10
C LEU A 138 48.98 -35.14 -33.08
N HIS A 139 48.11 -35.89 -32.42
CA HIS A 139 48.16 -37.36 -32.42
C HIS A 139 47.83 -37.92 -33.81
N LYS A 140 46.78 -37.42 -34.48
CA LYS A 140 46.44 -37.80 -35.87
C LYS A 140 47.58 -37.44 -36.85
N LYS A 141 48.27 -36.31 -36.63
CA LYS A 141 49.49 -35.93 -37.36
C LYS A 141 50.68 -36.84 -37.05
N LEU A 142 50.83 -37.28 -35.80
CA LEU A 142 51.87 -38.22 -35.38
C LEU A 142 51.63 -39.61 -35.98
N GLU A 143 50.41 -40.15 -35.95
CA GLU A 143 50.06 -41.42 -36.63
C GLU A 143 50.39 -41.35 -38.13
N MET A 144 50.05 -40.23 -38.78
CA MET A 144 50.41 -39.96 -40.19
C MET A 144 51.94 -39.92 -40.40
N ALA A 145 52.68 -39.28 -39.49
CA ALA A 145 54.13 -39.19 -39.54
C ALA A 145 54.82 -40.54 -39.22
N GLU A 146 54.29 -41.34 -38.31
CA GLU A 146 54.78 -42.68 -37.97
C GLU A 146 54.54 -43.66 -39.13
N LEU A 147 53.41 -43.55 -39.84
CA LEU A 147 53.19 -44.27 -41.11
C LEU A 147 54.21 -43.86 -42.19
N MET A 148 54.59 -42.59 -42.26
CA MET A 148 55.64 -42.10 -43.15
C MET A 148 57.05 -42.54 -42.69
N ILE A 149 57.31 -42.63 -41.39
CA ILE A 149 58.61 -43.05 -40.82
C ILE A 149 58.79 -44.57 -40.88
N GLN A 150 57.73 -45.37 -40.76
CA GLN A 150 57.74 -46.79 -41.15
C GLN A 150 58.12 -47.00 -42.62
N GLN A 151 57.87 -46.01 -43.48
CA GLN A 151 58.23 -46.00 -44.89
C GLN A 151 59.58 -45.29 -45.18
N SER A 152 60.18 -44.58 -44.21
CA SER A 152 61.40 -43.79 -44.41
C SER A 152 62.12 -43.50 -43.10
N GLY A 153 63.32 -44.08 -42.94
CA GLY A 153 64.13 -43.87 -41.74
C GLY A 153 64.85 -42.51 -41.68
N ASN A 154 65.05 -42.07 -40.44
CA ASN A 154 66.06 -41.11 -39.96
C ASN A 154 65.81 -39.57 -39.99
N LEU A 155 66.17 -38.98 -38.83
CA LEU A 155 66.80 -37.66 -38.64
C LEU A 155 65.95 -36.36 -38.71
N ASP A 156 64.99 -36.22 -37.78
CA ASP A 156 64.75 -34.93 -37.07
C ASP A 156 64.38 -35.09 -35.58
N VAL A 157 64.62 -36.29 -35.01
CA VAL A 157 64.05 -36.68 -33.71
C VAL A 157 64.61 -35.90 -32.52
N ASN A 158 65.89 -35.53 -32.52
CA ASN A 158 66.58 -35.01 -31.32
C ASN A 158 65.99 -33.71 -30.77
N GLN A 159 65.54 -32.78 -31.62
CA GLN A 159 65.11 -31.46 -31.16
C GLN A 159 63.67 -31.50 -30.62
N GLN A 160 62.80 -32.30 -31.25
CA GLN A 160 61.45 -32.61 -30.74
C GLN A 160 61.53 -33.46 -29.45
N LEU A 161 62.44 -34.44 -29.41
CA LEU A 161 62.70 -35.25 -28.22
C LEU A 161 63.16 -34.39 -27.03
N GLN A 162 63.96 -33.35 -27.26
CA GLN A 162 64.37 -32.47 -26.16
C GLN A 162 63.20 -31.64 -25.61
N MET A 163 62.36 -31.04 -26.45
CA MET A 163 61.13 -30.37 -25.98
C MET A 163 60.21 -31.33 -25.23
N ALA A 164 59.99 -32.53 -25.77
CA ALA A 164 59.17 -33.56 -25.12
C ALA A 164 59.75 -34.03 -23.78
N LEU A 165 61.08 -34.06 -23.62
CA LEU A 165 61.74 -34.36 -22.34
C LEU A 165 61.59 -33.23 -21.32
N GLU A 166 61.63 -31.96 -21.75
CA GLU A 166 61.41 -30.80 -20.89
C GLU A 166 59.93 -30.69 -20.44
N GLU A 167 58.98 -30.94 -21.35
CA GLU A 167 57.56 -31.07 -21.02
C GLU A 167 57.30 -32.25 -20.08
N ARG A 168 57.88 -33.43 -20.36
CA ARG A 168 57.75 -34.61 -19.49
C ARG A 168 58.33 -34.35 -18.09
N ALA A 169 59.47 -33.67 -17.98
CA ALA A 169 60.04 -33.28 -16.69
C ALA A 169 59.12 -32.30 -15.93
N SER A 170 58.47 -31.36 -16.63
CA SER A 170 57.50 -30.46 -16.01
C SER A 170 56.29 -31.23 -15.44
N LEU A 171 55.75 -32.20 -16.20
CA LEU A 171 54.65 -33.06 -15.77
C LEU A 171 55.07 -34.02 -14.64
N GLU A 172 56.29 -34.56 -14.69
CA GLU A 172 56.87 -35.35 -13.58
C GLU A 172 56.93 -34.52 -12.28
N THR A 173 57.32 -33.23 -12.34
CA THR A 173 57.32 -32.38 -11.13
C THR A 173 55.90 -32.04 -10.63
N GLN A 174 54.92 -31.84 -11.53
CA GLN A 174 53.52 -31.64 -11.11
C GLN A 174 52.93 -32.91 -10.49
N ILE A 175 53.22 -34.08 -11.06
CA ILE A 175 52.81 -35.39 -10.50
C ILE A 175 53.49 -35.63 -9.15
N ALA A 176 54.75 -35.24 -8.98
CA ALA A 176 55.45 -35.32 -7.70
C ALA A 176 54.81 -34.41 -6.63
N GLN A 177 54.50 -33.15 -6.96
CA GLN A 177 53.82 -32.21 -6.05
C GLN A 177 52.43 -32.71 -5.65
N LEU A 178 51.64 -33.22 -6.61
CA LEU A 178 50.32 -33.81 -6.33
C LEU A 178 50.45 -35.05 -5.45
N SER A 179 51.43 -35.93 -5.73
CA SER A 179 51.72 -37.12 -4.92
C SER A 179 52.16 -36.77 -3.50
N GLU A 180 52.96 -35.70 -3.33
CA GLU A 180 53.36 -35.19 -2.01
C GLU A 180 52.16 -34.65 -1.24
N SER A 181 51.27 -33.87 -1.88
CA SER A 181 50.05 -33.37 -1.23
C SER A 181 49.08 -34.50 -0.83
N LEU A 182 48.96 -35.55 -1.65
CA LEU A 182 48.22 -36.76 -1.31
C LEU A 182 48.86 -37.52 -0.15
N HIS A 183 50.19 -37.60 -0.11
CA HIS A 183 50.91 -38.24 0.99
C HIS A 183 50.75 -37.45 2.30
N GLN A 184 50.83 -36.12 2.26
CA GLN A 184 50.58 -35.26 3.42
C GLN A 184 49.17 -35.49 3.98
N LEU A 185 48.11 -35.37 3.16
CA LEU A 185 46.72 -35.65 3.56
C LEU A 185 46.53 -37.08 4.07
N GLN A 186 47.24 -38.05 3.49
CA GLN A 186 47.24 -39.43 3.97
C GLN A 186 47.86 -39.55 5.37
N THR A 187 49.00 -38.89 5.63
CA THR A 187 49.62 -38.90 6.97
C THR A 187 48.81 -38.14 8.00
N GLU A 188 48.08 -37.08 7.62
CA GLU A 188 47.15 -36.38 8.52
C GLU A 188 45.98 -37.30 8.90
N ARG A 189 45.33 -37.94 7.91
CA ARG A 189 44.29 -38.96 8.13
C ARG A 189 44.78 -40.05 9.08
N ASP A 190 45.97 -40.60 8.83
CA ASP A 190 46.50 -41.72 9.61
C ASP A 190 46.88 -41.27 11.04
N GLN A 191 47.34 -40.03 11.25
CA GLN A 191 47.49 -39.42 12.57
C GLN A 191 46.14 -39.23 13.31
N TYR A 192 45.06 -38.84 12.61
CA TYR A 192 43.73 -38.77 13.23
C TYR A 192 43.21 -40.16 13.61
N VAL A 193 43.49 -41.19 12.80
CA VAL A 193 43.14 -42.59 13.11
C VAL A 193 43.90 -43.09 14.34
N GLU A 194 45.20 -42.81 14.48
CA GLU A 194 45.93 -43.19 15.71
C GLU A 194 45.43 -42.43 16.95
N LYS A 195 45.16 -41.12 16.86
CA LYS A 195 44.57 -40.36 18.00
C LYS A 195 43.25 -40.96 18.47
N LEU A 196 42.37 -41.34 17.54
CA LEU A 196 41.10 -42.01 17.88
C LEU A 196 41.29 -43.41 18.48
N LYS A 197 42.36 -44.14 18.11
CA LYS A 197 42.73 -45.40 18.76
C LYS A 197 43.32 -45.17 20.17
N GLU A 198 44.13 -44.14 20.37
CA GLU A 198 44.68 -43.77 21.68
C GLU A 198 43.55 -43.38 22.64
N GLU A 199 42.65 -42.48 22.23
CA GLU A 199 41.45 -42.12 22.99
C GLU A 199 40.56 -43.35 23.26
N GLY A 200 40.31 -44.18 22.24
CA GLY A 200 39.57 -45.44 22.38
C GLY A 200 40.20 -46.41 23.38
N SER A 201 41.53 -46.53 23.37
CA SER A 201 42.29 -47.35 24.33
C SER A 201 42.23 -46.80 25.75
N ILE A 202 42.26 -45.47 25.93
CA ILE A 202 42.09 -44.82 27.24
C ILE A 202 40.69 -45.09 27.79
N TRP A 203 39.65 -44.94 26.96
CA TRP A 203 38.27 -45.29 27.34
C TRP A 203 38.11 -46.78 27.65
N GLN A 204 38.70 -47.67 26.84
CA GLN A 204 38.67 -49.11 27.06
C GLN A 204 39.36 -49.52 28.37
N GLN A 205 40.55 -48.97 28.66
CA GLN A 205 41.21 -49.15 29.96
C GLN A 205 40.34 -48.63 31.11
N ARG A 206 39.66 -47.49 30.94
CA ARG A 206 38.82 -46.93 32.00
C ARG A 206 37.58 -47.77 32.28
N VAL A 207 36.95 -48.33 31.24
CA VAL A 207 35.86 -49.31 31.35
C VAL A 207 36.37 -50.60 32.00
N GLN A 208 37.54 -51.10 31.60
CA GLN A 208 38.12 -52.32 32.17
C GLN A 208 38.49 -52.15 33.66
N GLN A 209 39.06 -51.02 34.07
CA GLN A 209 39.31 -50.70 35.48
C GLN A 209 38.03 -50.70 36.34
N LEU A 210 36.90 -50.27 35.76
CA LEU A 210 35.60 -50.31 36.44
C LEU A 210 35.02 -51.73 36.48
N ALA A 211 35.17 -52.50 35.40
CA ALA A 211 34.78 -53.91 35.35
C ALA A 211 35.57 -54.77 36.35
N GLU A 212 36.89 -54.58 36.44
CA GLU A 212 37.78 -55.28 37.39
C GLU A 212 37.43 -54.95 38.86
N GLN A 213 37.02 -53.71 39.14
CA GLN A 213 36.47 -53.35 40.45
C GLN A 213 35.16 -54.10 40.75
N VAL A 214 34.23 -54.16 39.79
CA VAL A 214 32.96 -54.89 39.95
C VAL A 214 33.19 -56.39 40.13
N THR A 215 34.11 -57.02 39.39
CA THR A 215 34.44 -58.44 39.60
C THR A 215 35.11 -58.68 40.94
N ALA A 216 35.99 -57.79 41.41
CA ALA A 216 36.60 -57.90 42.73
C ALA A 216 35.59 -57.73 43.89
N TRP A 217 34.48 -57.02 43.68
CA TRP A 217 33.35 -57.03 44.62
C TRP A 217 32.59 -58.36 44.58
N ALA A 218 32.28 -58.89 43.39
CA ALA A 218 31.61 -60.19 43.24
C ALA A 218 32.45 -61.39 43.74
N GLU A 219 33.79 -61.30 43.69
CA GLU A 219 34.68 -62.31 44.28
C GLU A 219 34.69 -62.23 45.81
N LYS A 220 34.60 -61.03 46.41
CA LYS A 220 34.39 -60.89 47.86
C LYS A 220 33.05 -61.48 48.30
N GLU A 221 31.98 -61.30 47.53
CA GLU A 221 30.70 -61.97 47.80
C GLU A 221 30.82 -63.50 47.74
N LYS A 222 31.51 -64.04 46.73
CA LYS A 222 31.79 -65.49 46.63
C LYS A 222 32.62 -66.00 47.80
N HIS A 223 33.62 -65.27 48.27
CA HIS A 223 34.39 -65.66 49.46
C HIS A 223 33.54 -65.60 50.74
N MET A 224 32.65 -64.62 50.89
CA MET A 224 31.68 -64.64 52.01
C MET A 224 30.67 -65.79 51.91
N ALA A 225 30.29 -66.21 50.70
CA ALA A 225 29.47 -67.41 50.49
C ALA A 225 30.23 -68.69 50.84
N GLN A 226 31.49 -68.81 50.42
CA GLN A 226 32.36 -69.95 50.76
C GLN A 226 32.65 -70.06 52.26
N ILE A 227 32.78 -68.92 52.97
CA ILE A 227 32.91 -68.90 54.44
C ILE A 227 31.64 -69.50 55.08
N ARG A 228 30.45 -69.06 54.66
CA ARG A 228 29.15 -69.62 55.13
C ARG A 228 28.99 -71.11 54.78
N GLU A 229 29.50 -71.55 53.64
CA GLU A 229 29.48 -72.96 53.23
C GLU A 229 30.45 -73.79 54.09
N LEU A 230 31.63 -73.27 54.44
CA LEU A 230 32.55 -73.92 55.39
C LEU A 230 31.97 -73.97 56.82
N GLU A 231 31.30 -72.91 57.28
CA GLU A 231 30.56 -72.87 58.55
C GLU A 231 29.42 -73.92 58.58
N SER A 232 28.72 -74.12 57.45
CA SER A 232 27.71 -75.18 57.29
C SER A 232 28.32 -76.59 57.31
N ASN A 233 29.52 -76.79 56.76
CA ASN A 233 30.20 -78.09 56.75
C ASN A 233 30.79 -78.44 58.13
N VAL A 234 31.22 -77.45 58.93
CA VAL A 234 31.66 -77.65 60.32
C VAL A 234 30.50 -78.06 61.22
N THR A 235 29.30 -77.51 61.01
CA THR A 235 28.12 -77.82 61.83
C THR A 235 27.49 -79.20 61.53
N GLU A 236 27.66 -79.75 60.32
CA GLU A 236 27.17 -81.10 60.01
C GLU A 236 27.98 -82.22 60.71
N LEU A 237 29.29 -82.03 60.84
CA LEU A 237 30.24 -83.04 61.36
C LEU A 237 30.11 -83.35 62.87
N LEU A 238 29.46 -82.49 63.67
CA LEU A 238 29.33 -82.67 65.13
C LEU A 238 28.15 -83.56 65.54
N SER A 239 27.39 -84.12 64.59
CA SER A 239 26.05 -84.67 64.83
C SER A 239 25.96 -86.20 65.10
N LYS A 240 26.86 -86.81 65.91
CA LYS A 240 26.75 -88.25 66.25
C LYS A 240 27.43 -88.75 67.55
N SER A 241 26.64 -88.80 68.65
CA SER A 241 26.69 -89.77 69.79
C SER A 241 27.98 -89.97 70.62
N ALA A 242 27.97 -90.39 71.89
CA ALA A 242 27.02 -90.37 73.03
C ALA A 242 27.79 -90.86 74.30
N GLY A 243 27.44 -90.41 75.51
CA GLY A 243 28.15 -90.78 76.77
C GLY A 243 27.74 -92.14 77.40
N PRO A 244 28.05 -92.44 78.69
CA PRO A 244 28.73 -91.58 79.69
C PRO A 244 29.93 -92.26 80.44
N THR A 245 30.81 -91.54 81.14
CA THR A 245 30.81 -91.26 82.61
C THR A 245 32.13 -90.51 82.91
N GLU A 246 32.20 -89.57 83.86
CA GLU A 246 32.85 -88.23 83.69
C GLU A 246 32.04 -87.33 82.75
N ALA A 247 31.43 -87.93 81.73
CA ALA A 247 30.51 -87.26 80.82
C ALA A 247 29.24 -86.68 81.46
N GLU A 248 28.93 -86.88 82.74
CA GLU A 248 27.88 -86.07 83.39
C GLU A 248 28.38 -84.64 83.64
N LEU A 249 29.66 -84.48 84.02
CA LEU A 249 30.30 -83.16 84.06
C LEU A 249 30.56 -82.64 82.64
N SER A 250 31.03 -83.47 81.71
CA SER A 250 31.23 -83.01 80.33
C SER A 250 29.89 -82.62 79.66
N LEU A 251 28.82 -83.39 79.83
CA LEU A 251 27.48 -83.01 79.35
C LEU A 251 26.97 -81.75 80.04
N GLN A 252 27.35 -81.47 81.28
CA GLN A 252 26.96 -80.24 81.96
C GLN A 252 27.77 -79.02 81.47
N GLU A 253 29.06 -79.19 81.15
CA GLU A 253 29.89 -78.21 80.43
C GLU A 253 29.46 -78.04 78.95
N GLU A 254 28.89 -79.07 78.34
CA GLU A 254 28.44 -79.09 76.95
C GLU A 254 27.02 -78.54 76.81
N ILE A 255 26.15 -78.78 77.80
CA ILE A 255 24.89 -78.03 77.99
C ILE A 255 25.18 -76.56 78.27
N GLN A 256 26.20 -76.23 79.08
CA GLN A 256 26.62 -74.83 79.28
C GLN A 256 27.19 -74.20 78.00
N ARG A 257 27.99 -74.92 77.21
CA ARG A 257 28.45 -74.45 75.89
C ARG A 257 27.29 -74.26 74.91
N LEU A 258 26.38 -75.23 74.79
CA LEU A 258 25.18 -75.10 73.95
C LEU A 258 24.23 -73.99 74.43
N GLN A 259 24.23 -73.66 75.74
CA GLN A 259 23.53 -72.49 76.27
C GLN A 259 24.23 -71.18 75.88
N GLN A 260 25.57 -71.12 75.96
CA GLN A 260 26.36 -69.97 75.51
C GLN A 260 26.24 -69.76 74.00
N GLU A 261 26.41 -70.80 73.18
CA GLU A 261 26.22 -70.75 71.71
C GLU A 261 24.79 -70.32 71.34
N LYS A 262 23.77 -70.78 72.09
CA LYS A 262 22.39 -70.34 71.91
C LYS A 262 22.21 -68.86 72.27
N GLU A 263 22.85 -68.38 73.34
CA GLU A 263 22.81 -66.96 73.74
C GLU A 263 23.57 -66.06 72.75
N GLU A 264 24.70 -66.51 72.21
CA GLU A 264 25.44 -65.84 71.14
C GLU A 264 24.65 -65.82 69.83
N LEU A 265 24.09 -66.96 69.39
CA LEU A 265 23.20 -67.03 68.22
C LEU A 265 21.95 -66.16 68.38
N HIS A 266 21.38 -66.09 69.59
CA HIS A 266 20.27 -65.19 69.87
C HIS A 266 20.69 -63.71 69.84
N GLY A 267 21.90 -63.40 70.31
CA GLY A 267 22.51 -62.07 70.18
C GLY A 267 22.77 -61.68 68.72
N GLN A 268 23.32 -62.57 67.92
CA GLN A 268 23.55 -62.39 66.48
C GLN A 268 22.22 -62.23 65.71
N TYR A 269 21.20 -63.02 66.04
CA TYR A 269 19.86 -62.87 65.48
C TYR A 269 19.24 -61.51 65.87
N GLN A 270 19.35 -61.09 67.14
CA GLN A 270 18.90 -59.75 67.55
C GLN A 270 19.67 -58.63 66.84
N ALA A 271 20.96 -58.80 66.54
CA ALA A 271 21.72 -57.86 65.74
C ALA A 271 21.17 -57.80 64.29
N GLN A 272 21.04 -58.94 63.62
CA GLN A 272 20.49 -59.01 62.27
C GLN A 272 19.06 -58.45 62.16
N VAL A 273 18.22 -58.61 63.19
CA VAL A 273 16.89 -57.98 63.23
C VAL A 273 17.02 -56.45 63.27
N ARG A 274 17.86 -55.90 64.15
CA ARG A 274 18.11 -54.44 64.24
C ARG A 274 18.74 -53.87 62.96
N ASP A 275 19.59 -54.64 62.30
CA ASP A 275 20.20 -54.24 61.03
C ASP A 275 19.16 -54.23 59.89
N ASN A 276 18.26 -55.23 59.84
CA ASN A 276 17.13 -55.23 58.90
C ASN A 276 16.12 -54.12 59.20
N GLU A 277 15.88 -53.79 60.47
CA GLU A 277 15.06 -52.64 60.86
C GLU A 277 15.70 -51.32 60.36
N GLN A 278 17.01 -51.13 60.58
CA GLN A 278 17.75 -49.96 60.06
C GLN A 278 17.74 -49.87 58.53
N LEU A 279 17.94 -50.98 57.81
CA LEU A 279 17.83 -51.03 56.35
C LEU A 279 16.38 -50.73 55.88
N SER A 280 15.37 -51.18 56.62
CA SER A 280 13.96 -50.88 56.32
C SER A 280 13.59 -49.42 56.58
N HIS A 281 14.24 -48.76 57.53
CA HIS A 281 14.14 -47.31 57.72
C HIS A 281 14.85 -46.55 56.59
N LEU A 282 16.08 -46.93 56.23
CA LEU A 282 16.84 -46.29 55.16
C LEU A 282 16.16 -46.44 53.78
N ASN A 283 15.52 -47.58 53.51
CA ASN A 283 14.73 -47.75 52.29
C ASN A 283 13.51 -46.80 52.26
N ARG A 284 12.80 -46.62 53.37
CA ARG A 284 11.70 -45.63 53.43
C ARG A 284 12.19 -44.20 53.20
N GLU A 285 13.32 -43.81 53.78
CA GLU A 285 13.92 -42.49 53.53
C GLU A 285 14.32 -42.28 52.04
N GLN A 286 14.67 -43.37 51.33
CA GLN A 286 14.94 -43.31 49.88
C GLN A 286 13.65 -43.31 49.06
N GLU A 287 12.62 -44.08 49.42
CA GLU A 287 11.29 -44.05 48.80
C GLU A 287 10.64 -42.67 48.93
N GLU A 288 10.71 -42.05 50.10
CA GLU A 288 10.21 -40.70 50.35
C GLU A 288 10.97 -39.66 49.52
N ARG A 289 12.29 -39.73 49.44
CA ARG A 289 13.11 -38.86 48.57
C ARG A 289 12.81 -39.04 47.08
N LEU A 290 12.58 -40.27 46.62
CA LEU A 290 12.18 -40.54 45.24
C LEU A 290 10.82 -39.89 44.95
N LEU A 291 9.84 -40.06 45.85
CA LEU A 291 8.53 -39.41 45.78
C LEU A 291 8.61 -37.87 45.80
N GLU A 292 9.56 -37.27 46.51
CA GLU A 292 9.81 -35.82 46.46
C GLU A 292 10.41 -35.37 45.12
N LEU A 293 11.36 -36.13 44.58
CA LEU A 293 11.98 -35.88 43.28
C LEU A 293 10.99 -36.03 42.12
N GLU A 294 10.15 -37.07 42.14
CA GLU A 294 9.06 -37.25 41.17
C GLU A 294 8.09 -36.07 41.18
N LYS A 295 7.66 -35.62 42.36
CA LYS A 295 6.82 -34.41 42.52
C LYS A 295 7.53 -33.13 42.10
N ALA A 296 8.86 -33.08 42.11
CA ALA A 296 9.62 -31.95 41.56
C ALA A 296 9.65 -32.00 40.02
N VAL A 297 9.89 -33.18 39.43
CA VAL A 297 9.88 -33.37 37.96
C VAL A 297 8.48 -33.13 37.37
N GLN A 298 7.41 -33.57 38.04
CA GLN A 298 6.03 -33.29 37.62
C GLN A 298 5.77 -31.77 37.54
N ARG A 299 6.09 -31.02 38.59
CA ARG A 299 5.98 -29.54 38.59
C ARG A 299 6.83 -28.87 37.51
N TYR A 300 8.05 -29.36 37.26
CA TYR A 300 8.88 -28.83 36.17
C TYR A 300 8.30 -29.11 34.78
N ASN A 301 7.61 -30.25 34.58
CA ASN A 301 6.88 -30.53 33.34
C ASN A 301 5.65 -29.61 33.19
N GLU A 302 4.86 -29.44 34.25
CA GLU A 302 3.72 -28.51 34.29
C GLU A 302 4.17 -27.07 33.92
N GLU A 303 5.18 -26.54 34.62
CA GLU A 303 5.76 -25.23 34.28
C GLU A 303 6.35 -25.17 32.86
N SER A 304 6.81 -26.28 32.30
CA SER A 304 7.34 -26.33 30.93
C SER A 304 6.22 -26.24 29.89
N VAL A 305 5.09 -26.88 30.14
CA VAL A 305 3.88 -26.77 29.29
C VAL A 305 3.33 -25.35 29.35
N ASP A 306 3.20 -24.78 30.55
CA ASP A 306 2.78 -23.37 30.74
C ASP A 306 3.72 -22.40 30.00
N ARG A 307 5.04 -22.56 30.15
CA ARG A 307 6.03 -21.74 29.42
C ARG A 307 5.91 -21.90 27.91
N GLN A 308 5.68 -23.12 27.41
CA GLN A 308 5.52 -23.36 25.98
C GLN A 308 4.23 -22.71 25.44
N GLN A 309 3.10 -22.84 26.15
CA GLN A 309 1.84 -22.22 25.73
C GLN A 309 1.89 -20.69 25.81
N ILE A 310 2.62 -20.11 26.77
CA ILE A 310 2.91 -18.66 26.80
C ILE A 310 3.75 -18.24 25.58
N LEU A 311 4.73 -19.03 25.16
CA LEU A 311 5.54 -18.74 23.97
C LEU A 311 4.73 -18.85 22.67
N GLU A 312 3.85 -19.84 22.55
CA GLU A 312 2.95 -20.00 21.40
C GLU A 312 1.96 -18.83 21.29
N ASN A 313 1.34 -18.43 22.41
CA ASN A 313 0.51 -17.23 22.49
C ASN A 313 1.30 -15.97 22.09
N MET A 314 2.53 -15.79 22.60
CA MET A 314 3.39 -14.65 22.25
C MET A 314 3.79 -14.65 20.76
N GLN A 315 3.96 -15.82 20.12
CA GLN A 315 4.19 -15.91 18.67
C GLN A 315 2.94 -15.54 17.86
N SER A 316 1.75 -15.97 18.31
CA SER A 316 0.47 -15.60 17.70
C SER A 316 0.19 -14.08 17.79
N ASP A 317 0.42 -13.50 18.97
CA ASP A 317 0.34 -12.05 19.20
C ASP A 317 1.36 -11.30 18.34
N LYS A 318 2.62 -11.75 18.30
CA LYS A 318 3.66 -11.18 17.44
C LYS A 318 3.25 -11.19 15.97
N ALA A 319 2.70 -12.29 15.45
CA ALA A 319 2.22 -12.38 14.07
C ALA A 319 1.03 -11.43 13.81
N THR A 320 0.11 -11.32 14.76
CA THR A 320 -1.05 -10.42 14.69
C THR A 320 -0.64 -8.95 14.74
N ILE A 321 0.26 -8.58 15.64
CA ILE A 321 0.86 -7.25 15.75
C ILE A 321 1.67 -6.92 14.49
N SER A 322 2.46 -7.84 13.94
CA SER A 322 3.18 -7.61 12.68
C SER A 322 2.24 -7.35 11.50
N ARG A 323 1.13 -8.08 11.39
CA ARG A 323 0.09 -7.79 10.37
C ARG A 323 -0.52 -6.41 10.56
N ALA A 324 -0.91 -6.05 11.79
CA ALA A 324 -1.47 -4.74 12.11
C ALA A 324 -0.47 -3.59 11.88
N LEU A 325 0.82 -3.79 12.17
CA LEU A 325 1.88 -2.82 11.89
C LEU A 325 2.12 -2.66 10.39
N SER A 326 2.03 -3.75 9.61
CA SER A 326 2.10 -3.69 8.15
C SER A 326 0.95 -2.87 7.57
N GLN A 327 -0.29 -3.12 8.01
CA GLN A 327 -1.46 -2.34 7.59
C GLN A 327 -1.35 -0.86 8.01
N ASN A 328 -0.87 -0.58 9.22
CA ASN A 328 -0.62 0.80 9.68
C ASN A 328 0.51 1.50 8.92
N ARG A 329 1.39 0.75 8.24
CA ARG A 329 2.40 1.31 7.34
C ARG A 329 1.82 1.59 5.97
N GLU A 330 1.12 0.61 5.39
CA GLU A 330 0.43 0.73 4.10
C GLU A 330 -0.57 1.89 4.09
N LEU A 331 -1.37 2.06 5.16
CA LEU A 331 -2.28 3.21 5.33
C LEU A 331 -1.55 4.56 5.43
N LYS A 332 -0.31 4.60 5.94
CA LYS A 332 0.50 5.83 5.97
C LYS A 332 1.14 6.14 4.62
N GLU A 333 1.53 5.11 3.88
CA GLU A 333 2.05 5.23 2.53
C GLU A 333 0.93 5.72 1.59
N GLN A 334 -0.28 5.14 1.66
CA GLN A 334 -1.48 5.66 0.98
C GLN A 334 -1.85 7.09 1.38
N LEU A 335 -1.75 7.46 2.67
CA LEU A 335 -2.02 8.83 3.12
C LEU A 335 -0.99 9.82 2.56
N ALA A 336 0.29 9.42 2.46
CA ALA A 336 1.35 10.23 1.87
C ALA A 336 1.18 10.37 0.35
N GLU A 337 0.76 9.31 -0.35
CA GLU A 337 0.39 9.36 -1.77
C GLU A 337 -0.77 10.32 -2.02
N LEU A 338 -1.83 10.26 -1.21
CA LEU A 338 -2.95 11.21 -1.28
C LEU A 338 -2.50 12.64 -1.01
N GLN A 339 -1.66 12.88 0.01
CA GLN A 339 -1.11 14.21 0.29
C GLN A 339 -0.25 14.74 -0.87
N ASN A 340 0.60 13.90 -1.46
CA ASN A 340 1.39 14.25 -2.64
C ASN A 340 0.49 14.54 -3.86
N GLY A 341 -0.59 13.78 -4.05
CA GLY A 341 -1.61 14.02 -5.07
C GLY A 341 -2.33 15.36 -4.87
N PHE A 342 -2.74 15.68 -3.64
CA PHE A 342 -3.32 16.99 -3.32
C PHE A 342 -2.34 18.14 -3.56
N VAL A 343 -1.06 18.00 -3.22
CA VAL A 343 -0.04 19.04 -3.50
C VAL A 343 0.16 19.23 -5.00
N LYS A 344 0.29 18.14 -5.78
CA LYS A 344 0.37 18.21 -7.25
C LYS A 344 -0.84 18.91 -7.85
N LEU A 345 -2.05 18.44 -7.55
CA LEU A 345 -3.29 19.04 -8.03
C LEU A 345 -3.45 20.51 -7.59
N THR A 346 -2.94 20.90 -6.41
CA THR A 346 -2.96 22.31 -5.96
C THR A 346 -2.00 23.17 -6.77
N ASN A 347 -0.80 22.66 -7.07
CA ASN A 347 0.18 23.34 -7.92
C ASN A 347 -0.32 23.46 -9.37
N GLU A 348 -0.84 22.37 -9.95
CA GLU A 348 -1.44 22.35 -11.29
C GLU A 348 -2.62 23.33 -11.40
N ASN A 349 -3.51 23.37 -10.41
CA ASN A 349 -4.58 24.38 -10.36
C ASN A 349 -4.05 25.81 -10.23
N MET A 350 -2.95 26.03 -9.49
CA MET A 350 -2.30 27.35 -9.39
C MET A 350 -1.68 27.78 -10.73
N GLU A 351 -0.99 26.87 -11.42
CA GLU A 351 -0.39 27.11 -12.74
C GLU A 351 -1.47 27.40 -13.80
N VAL A 352 -2.53 26.58 -13.87
CA VAL A 352 -3.68 26.81 -14.76
C VAL A 352 -4.39 28.12 -14.43
N THR A 353 -4.56 28.46 -13.14
CA THR A 353 -5.16 29.74 -12.72
C THR A 353 -4.28 30.93 -13.10
N SER A 354 -2.96 30.81 -12.98
CA SER A 354 -1.99 31.83 -13.36
C SER A 354 -1.99 32.07 -14.88
N ALA A 355 -1.94 30.99 -15.67
CA ALA A 355 -2.05 31.04 -17.13
C ALA A 355 -3.40 31.62 -17.60
N LEU A 356 -4.50 31.27 -16.93
CA LEU A 356 -5.81 31.87 -17.20
C LEU A 356 -5.84 33.38 -16.88
N GLN A 357 -5.13 33.83 -15.85
CA GLN A 357 -5.03 35.26 -15.52
C GLN A 357 -4.16 36.04 -16.52
N SER A 358 -3.05 35.48 -17.01
CA SER A 358 -2.23 36.12 -18.05
C SER A 358 -2.98 36.19 -19.38
N GLU A 359 -3.65 35.12 -19.81
CA GLU A 359 -4.51 35.13 -21.00
C GLU A 359 -5.67 36.12 -20.88
N GLN A 360 -6.29 36.24 -19.70
CA GLN A 360 -7.27 37.30 -19.44
C GLN A 360 -6.68 38.71 -19.50
N HIS A 361 -5.40 38.91 -19.18
CA HIS A 361 -4.72 40.19 -19.34
C HIS A 361 -4.47 40.49 -20.84
N VAL A 362 -3.90 39.54 -21.58
CA VAL A 362 -3.67 39.66 -23.03
C VAL A 362 -4.99 39.93 -23.77
N LYS A 363 -6.08 39.23 -23.42
CA LYS A 363 -7.42 39.47 -23.97
C LYS A 363 -7.92 40.90 -23.71
N LYS A 364 -7.65 41.47 -22.53
CA LYS A 364 -8.00 42.87 -22.19
C LYS A 364 -7.16 43.88 -23.00
N GLU A 365 -5.89 43.60 -23.26
CA GLU A 365 -5.06 44.44 -24.12
C GLU A 365 -5.47 44.38 -25.59
N LEU A 366 -5.77 43.18 -26.11
CA LEU A 366 -6.27 43.00 -27.48
C LEU A 366 -7.61 43.72 -27.66
N ALA A 367 -8.51 43.66 -26.67
CA ALA A 367 -9.77 44.42 -26.69
C ALA A 367 -9.53 45.95 -26.73
N LYS A 368 -8.56 46.47 -25.97
CA LYS A 368 -8.17 47.90 -26.04
C LYS A 368 -7.62 48.28 -27.42
N LYS A 369 -6.70 47.48 -27.97
CA LYS A 369 -6.11 47.69 -29.30
C LYS A 369 -7.18 47.64 -30.41
N LEU A 370 -8.14 46.72 -30.33
CA LEU A 370 -9.28 46.66 -31.25
C LEU A 370 -10.17 47.90 -31.14
N GLY A 371 -10.44 48.39 -29.92
CA GLY A 371 -11.18 49.64 -29.71
C GLY A 371 -10.47 50.85 -30.36
N GLN A 372 -9.17 51.01 -30.12
CA GLN A 372 -8.35 52.07 -30.73
C GLN A 372 -8.34 51.97 -32.27
N LEU A 373 -8.26 50.77 -32.84
CA LEU A 373 -8.35 50.58 -34.29
C LEU A 373 -9.74 50.90 -34.84
N GLN A 374 -10.81 50.64 -34.09
CA GLN A 374 -12.18 51.03 -34.47
C GLN A 374 -12.39 52.55 -34.40
N GLU A 375 -11.82 53.21 -33.39
CA GLU A 375 -11.82 54.67 -33.22
C GLU A 375 -11.07 55.36 -34.37
N ASN A 376 -9.83 54.96 -34.65
CA ASN A 376 -9.04 55.44 -35.79
C ASN A 376 -9.74 55.20 -37.14
N LEU A 377 -10.44 54.07 -37.31
CA LEU A 377 -11.24 53.78 -38.50
C LEU A 377 -12.54 54.60 -38.60
N GLY A 378 -13.01 55.17 -37.48
CA GLY A 378 -14.07 56.19 -37.45
C GLY A 378 -13.54 57.53 -37.93
N GLU A 379 -12.46 58.03 -37.32
CA GLU A 379 -11.80 59.29 -37.70
C GLU A 379 -11.38 59.31 -39.18
N LEU A 380 -10.83 58.20 -39.69
CA LEU A 380 -10.46 58.06 -41.10
C LEU A 380 -11.66 58.02 -42.07
N LYS A 381 -12.85 57.64 -41.60
CA LYS A 381 -14.09 57.73 -42.40
C LYS A 381 -14.65 59.14 -42.37
N GLU A 382 -14.75 59.78 -41.21
CA GLU A 382 -15.24 61.15 -41.08
C GLU A 382 -14.37 62.12 -41.89
N THR A 383 -13.04 62.00 -41.79
CA THR A 383 -12.12 62.80 -42.62
C THR A 383 -12.23 62.50 -44.12
N LEU A 384 -12.47 61.25 -44.52
CA LEU A 384 -12.71 60.88 -45.92
C LEU A 384 -14.06 61.44 -46.44
N GLU A 385 -15.12 61.42 -45.63
CA GLU A 385 -16.42 62.00 -45.96
C GLU A 385 -16.31 63.52 -46.11
N LEU A 386 -15.63 64.20 -45.19
CA LEU A 386 -15.33 65.63 -45.29
C LEU A 386 -14.51 65.96 -46.55
N LYS A 387 -13.47 65.19 -46.89
CA LYS A 387 -12.72 65.39 -48.14
C LYS A 387 -13.51 65.05 -49.40
N THR A 388 -14.49 64.15 -49.31
CA THR A 388 -15.44 63.87 -50.40
C THR A 388 -16.39 65.06 -50.61
N GLN A 389 -16.88 65.67 -49.53
CA GLN A 389 -17.71 66.89 -49.59
C GLN A 389 -16.92 68.10 -50.12
N GLU A 390 -15.67 68.30 -49.69
CA GLU A 390 -14.78 69.33 -50.24
C GLU A 390 -14.57 69.13 -51.76
N ALA A 391 -14.30 67.90 -52.19
CA ALA A 391 -14.10 67.57 -53.60
C ALA A 391 -15.37 67.79 -54.44
N GLN A 392 -16.55 67.47 -53.91
CA GLN A 392 -17.84 67.75 -54.54
C GLN A 392 -18.08 69.25 -54.68
N ALA A 393 -17.88 70.05 -53.63
CA ALA A 393 -18.03 71.50 -53.69
C ALA A 393 -17.06 72.17 -54.69
N LEU A 394 -15.81 71.69 -54.77
CA LEU A 394 -14.85 72.16 -55.78
C LEU A 394 -15.24 71.73 -57.21
N GLN A 395 -15.84 70.56 -57.38
CA GLN A 395 -16.40 70.13 -58.66
C GLN A 395 -17.59 71.00 -59.08
N GLU A 396 -18.52 71.30 -58.17
CA GLU A 396 -19.65 72.20 -58.45
C GLU A 396 -19.18 73.60 -58.87
N GLN A 397 -18.16 74.16 -58.19
CA GLN A 397 -17.54 75.43 -58.58
C GLN A 397 -16.91 75.35 -59.99
N ARG A 398 -16.16 74.29 -60.30
CA ARG A 398 -15.60 74.06 -61.65
C ARG A 398 -16.70 74.06 -62.71
N ASP A 399 -17.80 73.36 -62.45
CA ASP A 399 -18.88 73.17 -63.41
C ASP A 399 -19.74 74.45 -63.58
N GLN A 400 -19.83 75.30 -62.55
CA GLN A 400 -20.33 76.68 -62.66
C GLN A 400 -19.43 77.55 -63.55
N TYR A 401 -18.10 77.55 -63.33
CA TYR A 401 -17.16 78.31 -64.18
C TYR A 401 -17.19 77.82 -65.64
N TYR A 402 -17.29 76.51 -65.87
CA TYR A 402 -17.45 75.94 -67.21
C TYR A 402 -18.74 76.44 -67.88
N SER A 403 -19.85 76.46 -67.15
CA SER A 403 -21.14 76.97 -67.63
C SER A 403 -21.06 78.45 -68.03
N HIS A 404 -20.39 79.28 -67.24
CA HIS A 404 -20.16 80.69 -67.58
C HIS A 404 -19.23 80.87 -68.79
N LEU A 405 -18.18 80.07 -68.93
CA LEU A 405 -17.29 80.10 -70.09
C LEU A 405 -18.03 79.67 -71.38
N GLN A 406 -18.93 78.68 -71.27
CA GLN A 406 -19.78 78.25 -72.38
C GLN A 406 -20.78 79.34 -72.80
N GLN A 407 -21.44 80.00 -71.83
CA GLN A 407 -22.30 81.17 -72.10
C GLN A 407 -21.54 82.29 -72.83
N TYR A 408 -20.32 82.60 -72.38
CA TYR A 408 -19.47 83.63 -72.99
C TYR A 408 -19.01 83.25 -74.41
N THR A 409 -18.72 81.97 -74.64
CA THR A 409 -18.36 81.43 -75.97
C THR A 409 -19.53 81.55 -76.96
N VAL A 410 -20.75 81.19 -76.53
CA VAL A 410 -21.97 81.34 -77.36
C VAL A 410 -22.27 82.82 -77.64
N ALA A 411 -22.12 83.71 -76.66
CA ALA A 411 -22.29 85.15 -76.86
C ALA A 411 -21.28 85.73 -77.87
N TYR A 412 -20.02 85.28 -77.85
CA TYR A 412 -19.03 85.65 -78.87
C TYR A 412 -19.34 85.08 -80.26
N GLN A 413 -19.83 83.84 -80.34
CA GLN A 413 -20.24 83.24 -81.61
C GLN A 413 -21.41 84.01 -82.25
N GLN A 414 -22.40 84.43 -81.45
CA GLN A 414 -23.48 85.30 -81.92
C GLN A 414 -22.93 86.65 -82.42
N LEU A 415 -22.08 87.32 -81.63
CA LEU A 415 -21.48 88.59 -82.03
C LEU A 415 -20.60 88.48 -83.30
N ALA A 416 -20.00 87.32 -83.56
CA ALA A 416 -19.28 87.05 -84.81
C ALA A 416 -20.24 86.90 -85.99
N ALA A 417 -21.32 86.13 -85.83
CA ALA A 417 -22.36 85.97 -86.86
C ALA A 417 -23.05 87.32 -87.19
N ASP A 418 -23.36 88.13 -86.18
CA ASP A 418 -23.95 89.47 -86.35
C ASP A 418 -23.01 90.41 -87.14
N LYS A 419 -21.69 90.32 -86.90
CA LYS A 419 -20.67 91.05 -87.67
C LYS A 419 -20.56 90.57 -89.12
N GLU A 420 -20.60 89.26 -89.36
CA GLU A 420 -20.62 88.71 -90.71
C GLU A 420 -21.87 89.15 -91.47
N GLU A 421 -23.04 89.16 -90.84
CA GLU A 421 -24.29 89.59 -91.45
C GLU A 421 -24.27 91.10 -91.75
N LEU A 422 -23.78 91.93 -90.82
CA LEU A 422 -23.54 93.35 -91.08
C LEU A 422 -22.56 93.58 -92.25
N HIS A 423 -21.54 92.73 -92.38
CA HIS A 423 -20.59 92.81 -93.50
C HIS A 423 -21.23 92.40 -94.84
N LYS A 424 -22.12 91.41 -94.85
CA LYS A 424 -22.95 91.06 -96.04
C LYS A 424 -23.87 92.22 -96.42
N GLN A 425 -24.52 92.85 -95.45
CA GLN A 425 -25.38 94.03 -95.69
C GLN A 425 -24.59 95.21 -96.26
N TYR A 426 -23.41 95.50 -95.71
CA TYR A 426 -22.52 96.52 -96.23
C TYR A 426 -22.04 96.21 -97.66
N LEU A 427 -21.65 94.96 -97.93
CA LEU A 427 -21.27 94.53 -99.29
C LEU A 427 -22.43 94.66 -100.28
N LEU A 428 -23.66 94.30 -99.88
CA LEU A 428 -24.86 94.48 -100.70
C LEU A 428 -25.16 95.96 -100.96
N GLN A 429 -24.97 96.83 -99.96
CA GLN A 429 -25.11 98.27 -100.10
C GLN A 429 -24.06 98.84 -101.07
N THR A 430 -22.81 98.39 -101.00
CA THR A 430 -21.76 98.74 -101.97
C THR A 430 -22.13 98.28 -103.37
N GLN A 431 -22.58 97.02 -103.55
CA GLN A 431 -23.05 96.50 -104.85
C GLN A 431 -24.30 97.21 -105.40
N LEU A 432 -25.10 97.88 -104.56
CA LEU A 432 -26.19 98.76 -104.98
C LEU A 432 -25.68 100.15 -105.35
N MET A 433 -24.70 100.67 -104.62
CA MET A 433 -24.04 101.95 -104.92
C MET A 433 -23.24 101.87 -106.22
N ASP A 434 -22.49 100.78 -106.44
CA ASP A 434 -21.80 100.47 -107.69
C ASP A 434 -22.78 100.40 -108.86
N ARG A 435 -23.95 99.77 -108.66
CA ARG A 435 -25.01 99.72 -109.69
C ARG A 435 -25.58 101.10 -109.98
N LEU A 436 -25.90 101.91 -108.98
CA LEU A 436 -26.36 103.29 -109.16
C LEU A 436 -25.30 104.15 -109.87
N GLN A 437 -24.01 103.96 -109.57
CA GLN A 437 -22.92 104.63 -110.29
C GLN A 437 -22.78 104.11 -111.73
N HIS A 438 -22.96 102.82 -111.99
CA HIS A 438 -22.99 102.27 -113.36
C HIS A 438 -24.22 102.76 -114.14
N GLU A 439 -25.37 102.93 -113.51
CA GLU A 439 -26.58 103.52 -114.09
C GLU A 439 -26.39 105.03 -114.33
N GLU A 440 -25.73 105.77 -113.44
CA GLU A 440 -25.39 107.18 -113.64
C GLU A 440 -24.34 107.37 -114.76
N VAL A 441 -23.35 106.47 -114.85
CA VAL A 441 -22.36 106.45 -115.93
C VAL A 441 -22.99 106.01 -117.24
N GLN A 442 -23.90 105.03 -117.26
CA GLN A 442 -24.68 104.69 -118.46
C GLN A 442 -25.62 105.83 -118.86
N GLY A 443 -26.18 106.58 -117.91
CA GLY A 443 -26.92 107.81 -118.15
C GLY A 443 -26.05 108.89 -118.81
N LYS A 444 -24.85 109.12 -118.29
CA LYS A 444 -23.87 110.05 -118.89
C LYS A 444 -23.41 109.58 -120.27
N VAL A 445 -23.15 108.28 -120.46
CA VAL A 445 -22.72 107.70 -121.74
C VAL A 445 -23.85 107.70 -122.77
N THR A 446 -25.11 107.45 -122.40
CA THR A 446 -26.26 107.57 -123.32
C THR A 446 -26.55 109.02 -123.68
N VAL A 447 -26.39 109.97 -122.75
CA VAL A 447 -26.44 111.40 -123.06
C VAL A 447 -25.29 111.84 -123.96
N GLU A 448 -24.05 111.41 -123.73
CA GLU A 448 -22.92 111.67 -124.64
C GLU A 448 -23.09 110.99 -126.02
N MET A 449 -23.67 109.79 -126.05
CA MET A 449 -23.98 109.07 -127.28
C MET A 449 -25.02 109.85 -128.09
N HIS A 450 -26.13 110.28 -127.48
CA HIS A 450 -27.11 111.14 -128.15
C HIS A 450 -26.56 112.55 -128.50
N LEU A 451 -25.52 113.03 -127.80
CA LEU A 451 -24.81 114.27 -128.15
C LEU A 451 -23.86 114.09 -129.35
N LYS A 452 -23.29 112.90 -129.55
CA LYS A 452 -22.39 112.56 -130.67
C LYS A 452 -23.15 112.00 -131.89
N GLU A 453 -24.29 111.34 -131.71
CA GLU A 453 -25.11 110.77 -132.77
C GLU A 453 -26.02 111.80 -133.48
N LEU A 454 -26.02 113.07 -133.06
CA LEU A 454 -26.70 114.16 -133.78
C LEU A 454 -25.77 115.05 -134.62
N GLN A 455 -24.47 114.75 -134.69
CA GLN A 455 -23.53 115.41 -135.61
C GLN A 455 -22.70 114.36 -136.38
N GLN A 456 -22.91 114.30 -137.70
CA GLN A 456 -22.24 113.40 -138.67
C GLN A 456 -22.78 111.96 -138.80
N THR A 457 -24.10 111.81 -138.95
CA THR A 457 -24.77 110.52 -139.19
C THR A 457 -24.70 110.02 -140.65
N LYS A 458 -23.61 109.30 -141.01
CA LYS A 458 -23.59 108.47 -142.24
C LYS A 458 -22.45 107.43 -142.27
N VAL A 459 -22.71 106.24 -142.84
CA VAL A 459 -21.73 105.19 -143.27
C VAL A 459 -20.97 104.51 -142.12
N THR A 460 -20.89 103.18 -141.93
CA THR A 460 -21.50 101.95 -142.53
C THR A 460 -21.45 100.85 -141.44
N VAL A 461 -22.47 100.01 -141.21
CA VAL A 461 -22.83 98.75 -141.92
C VAL A 461 -21.74 97.65 -141.88
N GLN A 462 -22.14 96.42 -141.53
CA GLN A 462 -21.39 95.12 -141.47
C GLN A 462 -20.68 94.78 -140.15
N ARG A 463 -20.50 93.49 -139.74
CA ARG A 463 -21.22 92.22 -140.04
C ARG A 463 -20.71 91.08 -139.12
N GLY A 464 -21.49 90.68 -138.10
CA GLY A 464 -21.31 89.40 -137.37
C GLY A 464 -19.96 89.26 -136.63
N LYS A 465 -19.53 88.05 -136.22
CA LYS A 465 -20.25 86.75 -136.07
C LYS A 465 -19.35 85.77 -135.28
N TRP A 466 -19.95 85.00 -134.36
CA TRP A 466 -19.49 83.68 -133.87
C TRP A 466 -18.22 83.72 -132.98
N GLU A 467 -18.01 82.99 -131.88
CA GLU A 467 -18.54 81.80 -131.16
C GLU A 467 -17.30 80.93 -130.78
N ASP A 468 -17.52 79.73 -130.21
CA ASP A 468 -16.51 78.68 -129.95
C ASP A 468 -15.44 78.88 -128.83
N TRP A 469 -15.12 77.90 -127.98
CA TRP A 469 -15.77 76.58 -127.76
C TRP A 469 -15.57 75.96 -126.36
N ARG A 470 -16.34 74.90 -126.10
CA ARG A 470 -16.50 74.17 -124.83
C ARG A 470 -15.53 72.98 -124.67
N ARG A 471 -14.77 72.89 -123.58
CA ARG A 471 -14.19 71.66 -122.97
C ARG A 471 -14.06 71.85 -121.44
N MET A 472 -14.56 71.07 -120.47
CA MET A 472 -15.26 69.77 -120.35
C MET A 472 -14.40 68.53 -119.97
N CYS A 473 -14.56 68.04 -118.71
CA CYS A 473 -14.12 66.74 -118.13
C CYS A 473 -12.59 66.50 -117.99
N LYS A 474 -12.02 65.61 -117.13
CA LYS A 474 -12.48 64.67 -116.04
C LYS A 474 -11.35 64.62 -114.95
N LEU A 475 -11.06 63.69 -114.00
CA LEU A 475 -11.35 62.28 -113.60
C LEU A 475 -11.00 62.18 -112.05
N HIS A 476 -11.55 61.34 -111.13
CA HIS A 476 -11.33 59.89 -110.81
C HIS A 476 -9.83 59.43 -110.73
N VAL A 477 -9.33 58.53 -109.85
CA VAL A 477 -9.87 57.45 -108.96
C VAL A 477 -9.13 57.46 -107.57
N PHE A 478 -9.15 56.50 -106.61
CA PHE A 478 -8.64 55.09 -106.59
C PHE A 478 -8.95 54.35 -105.25
N LEU A 479 -8.67 53.03 -105.13
CA LEU A 479 -8.88 52.12 -103.95
C LEU A 479 -7.71 51.08 -103.89
N PRO A 480 -7.76 49.79 -103.42
CA PRO A 480 -8.63 49.06 -102.46
C PRO A 480 -7.89 48.11 -101.44
N ASP A 481 -8.69 47.45 -100.58
CA ASP A 481 -8.62 46.01 -100.16
C ASP A 481 -7.63 45.42 -99.11
N SER A 482 -8.08 44.25 -98.63
CA SER A 482 -7.33 43.04 -98.21
C SER A 482 -6.91 42.76 -96.75
N THR A 483 -7.31 41.54 -96.35
CA THR A 483 -7.02 40.68 -95.20
C THR A 483 -5.55 40.32 -94.95
N MET A 484 -5.18 39.98 -93.69
CA MET A 484 -4.64 38.65 -93.32
C MET A 484 -4.37 38.50 -91.80
N ASP A 485 -4.13 37.28 -91.33
CA ASP A 485 -3.93 36.91 -89.91
C ASP A 485 -2.62 37.41 -89.28
N THR A 486 -2.71 37.89 -88.03
CA THR A 486 -1.62 37.78 -87.04
C THR A 486 -2.21 37.62 -85.64
N VAL A 487 -1.77 36.61 -84.87
CA VAL A 487 -2.24 36.39 -83.49
C VAL A 487 -1.67 37.49 -82.55
N PRO A 488 -2.48 38.18 -81.73
CA PRO A 488 -1.98 39.18 -80.80
C PRO A 488 -1.08 38.59 -79.70
N VAL A 489 0.03 39.28 -79.40
CA VAL A 489 0.96 38.93 -78.30
C VAL A 489 0.21 38.83 -76.96
N GLU A 490 -0.80 39.68 -76.77
CA GLU A 490 -1.70 39.74 -75.62
C GLU A 490 -2.37 38.39 -75.32
N VAL A 491 -2.70 37.59 -76.34
CA VAL A 491 -3.31 36.25 -76.16
C VAL A 491 -2.27 35.24 -75.67
N HIS A 492 -1.02 35.37 -76.12
CA HIS A 492 0.08 34.53 -75.65
C HIS A 492 0.48 34.89 -74.20
N GLU A 493 0.53 36.17 -73.85
CA GLU A 493 0.80 36.61 -72.47
C GLU A 493 -0.34 36.28 -71.51
N ALA A 494 -1.61 36.42 -71.93
CA ALA A 494 -2.76 35.99 -71.14
C ALA A 494 -2.75 34.48 -70.88
N LEU A 495 -2.44 33.67 -71.91
CA LEU A 495 -2.28 32.22 -71.77
C LEU A 495 -1.10 31.86 -70.86
N LYS A 496 0.04 32.55 -70.99
CA LYS A 496 1.22 32.35 -70.14
C LYS A 496 0.93 32.69 -68.68
N THR A 497 0.26 33.81 -68.41
CA THR A 497 -0.14 34.21 -67.06
C THR A 497 -1.17 33.24 -66.46
N ALA A 498 -2.06 32.67 -67.29
CA ALA A 498 -2.97 31.60 -66.86
C ALA A 498 -2.22 30.30 -66.53
N MET A 499 -1.21 29.94 -67.34
CA MET A 499 -0.33 28.79 -67.11
C MET A 499 0.47 28.95 -65.81
N GLU A 500 1.07 30.12 -65.57
CA GLU A 500 1.83 30.45 -64.35
C GLU A 500 0.93 30.43 -63.10
N LYS A 501 -0.29 30.97 -63.17
CA LYS A 501 -1.29 30.87 -62.09
C LYS A 501 -1.74 29.43 -61.82
N LEU A 502 -1.93 28.63 -62.87
CA LEU A 502 -2.26 27.21 -62.75
C LEU A 502 -1.09 26.42 -62.12
N GLN A 503 0.14 26.72 -62.52
CA GLN A 503 1.35 26.10 -61.99
C GLN A 503 1.57 26.44 -60.51
N SER A 504 1.43 27.72 -60.11
CA SER A 504 1.44 28.11 -58.69
C SER A 504 0.42 27.29 -57.92
N ARG A 505 -0.86 27.35 -58.35
CA ARG A 505 -1.97 26.64 -57.68
C ARG A 505 -1.73 25.13 -57.60
N PHE A 506 -1.07 24.52 -58.59
CA PHE A 506 -0.66 23.11 -58.51
C PHE A 506 0.44 22.89 -57.46
N THR A 507 1.47 23.73 -57.39
CA THR A 507 2.49 23.61 -56.32
C THR A 507 1.94 23.93 -54.93
N ASP A 508 0.95 24.82 -54.84
CA ASP A 508 0.28 25.18 -53.59
C ASP A 508 -0.61 24.02 -53.11
N LEU A 509 -1.45 23.45 -53.99
CA LEU A 509 -2.21 22.23 -53.72
C LEU A 509 -1.32 21.01 -53.40
N MET A 510 -0.13 20.91 -53.99
CA MET A 510 0.83 19.83 -53.70
C MET A 510 1.53 20.02 -52.35
N ARG A 511 1.74 21.26 -51.88
CA ARG A 511 2.17 21.56 -50.51
C ARG A 511 1.04 21.28 -49.52
N GLU A 512 -0.15 21.82 -49.74
CA GLU A 512 -1.34 21.52 -48.91
C GLU A 512 -1.58 20.00 -48.78
N LYS A 513 -1.40 19.23 -49.87
CA LYS A 513 -1.51 17.77 -49.86
C LYS A 513 -0.37 17.04 -49.15
N ALA A 514 0.80 17.65 -48.99
CA ALA A 514 1.87 17.14 -48.14
C ALA A 514 1.56 17.44 -46.66
N ASP A 515 1.24 18.69 -46.32
CA ASP A 515 0.86 19.12 -44.97
C ASP A 515 -0.35 18.33 -44.43
N LEU A 516 -1.33 18.01 -45.29
CA LEU A 516 -2.49 17.18 -44.95
C LEU A 516 -2.18 15.69 -44.82
N LYS A 517 -1.08 15.19 -45.42
CA LYS A 517 -0.58 13.82 -45.21
C LYS A 517 0.15 13.72 -43.88
N GLU A 518 1.06 14.65 -43.61
CA GLU A 518 1.79 14.73 -42.34
C GLU A 518 0.83 14.78 -41.16
N ARG A 519 -0.19 15.66 -41.21
CA ARG A 519 -1.28 15.71 -40.21
C ARG A 519 -2.13 14.44 -40.12
N LEU A 520 -2.28 13.69 -41.21
CA LEU A 520 -3.01 12.43 -41.19
C LEU A 520 -2.17 11.33 -40.53
N GLU A 521 -0.87 11.28 -40.82
CA GLU A 521 0.09 10.37 -40.20
C GLU A 521 0.26 10.68 -38.69
N GLU A 522 0.28 11.96 -38.29
CA GLU A 522 0.21 12.41 -36.88
C GLU A 522 -1.09 11.93 -36.19
N LEU A 523 -2.24 12.05 -36.86
CA LEU A 523 -3.54 11.64 -36.32
C LEU A 523 -3.65 10.11 -36.22
N GLU A 524 -3.17 9.36 -37.21
CA GLU A 524 -3.11 7.90 -37.17
C GLU A 524 -2.23 7.40 -36.02
N HIS A 525 -1.03 7.98 -35.85
CA HIS A 525 -0.17 7.69 -34.70
C HIS A 525 -0.88 7.97 -33.37
N ARG A 526 -1.58 9.10 -33.27
CA ARG A 526 -2.33 9.47 -32.05
C ARG A 526 -3.54 8.57 -31.80
N CYS A 527 -4.21 8.08 -32.84
CA CYS A 527 -5.25 7.07 -32.72
C CYS A 527 -4.69 5.72 -32.24
N ILE A 528 -3.51 5.32 -32.68
CA ILE A 528 -2.81 4.11 -32.19
C ILE A 528 -2.46 4.26 -30.70
N GLN A 529 -1.92 5.42 -30.29
CA GLN A 529 -1.66 5.72 -28.88
C GLN A 529 -2.94 5.65 -28.03
N LEU A 530 -4.01 6.33 -28.46
CA LEU A 530 -5.30 6.31 -27.76
C LEU A 530 -5.94 4.91 -27.72
N SER A 531 -5.67 4.05 -28.70
CA SER A 531 -6.06 2.63 -28.64
C SER A 531 -5.33 1.91 -27.52
N GLY A 532 -4.00 1.99 -27.46
CA GLY A 532 -3.21 1.36 -26.38
C GLY A 532 -3.53 1.90 -24.98
N GLU A 533 -3.82 3.20 -24.86
CA GLU A 533 -4.35 3.80 -23.62
C GLU A 533 -5.73 3.22 -23.28
N THR A 534 -6.62 3.02 -24.27
CA THR A 534 -7.93 2.39 -24.06
C THR A 534 -7.81 0.92 -23.67
N ASP A 535 -6.89 0.17 -24.28
CA ASP A 535 -6.65 -1.25 -24.00
C ASP A 535 -6.11 -1.45 -22.57
N THR A 536 -5.13 -0.64 -22.15
CA THR A 536 -4.62 -0.66 -20.77
C THR A 536 -5.66 -0.21 -19.74
N ILE A 537 -6.53 0.76 -20.06
CA ILE A 537 -7.71 1.07 -19.24
C ILE A 537 -8.66 -0.14 -19.14
N GLY A 538 -8.81 -0.91 -20.23
CA GLY A 538 -9.54 -2.18 -20.25
C GLY A 538 -8.95 -3.23 -19.31
N GLU A 539 -7.63 -3.39 -19.29
CA GLU A 539 -6.92 -4.27 -18.35
C GLU A 539 -7.13 -3.83 -16.89
N TYR A 540 -7.02 -2.53 -16.59
CA TYR A 540 -7.32 -1.98 -15.26
C TYR A 540 -8.78 -2.24 -14.84
N ILE A 541 -9.74 -2.13 -15.76
CA ILE A 541 -11.15 -2.47 -15.50
C ILE A 541 -11.31 -3.96 -15.19
N ALA A 542 -10.66 -4.85 -15.93
CA ALA A 542 -10.70 -6.29 -15.68
C ALA A 542 -10.06 -6.68 -14.33
N LEU A 543 -8.90 -6.10 -14.01
CA LEU A 543 -8.23 -6.27 -12.71
C LEU A 543 -9.10 -5.77 -11.56
N TYR A 544 -9.74 -4.61 -11.69
CA TYR A 544 -10.64 -4.07 -10.68
C TYR A 544 -11.90 -4.93 -10.50
N GLN A 545 -12.47 -5.47 -11.58
CA GLN A 545 -13.59 -6.41 -11.50
C GLN A 545 -13.20 -7.71 -10.77
N SER A 546 -12.01 -8.26 -11.06
CA SER A 546 -11.47 -9.44 -10.38
C SER A 546 -11.23 -9.18 -8.89
N GLN A 547 -10.56 -8.08 -8.54
CA GLN A 547 -10.33 -7.67 -7.15
C GLN A 547 -11.65 -7.46 -6.38
N ARG A 548 -12.65 -6.85 -7.03
CA ARG A 548 -14.00 -6.65 -6.46
C ARG A 548 -14.75 -7.97 -6.26
N ALA A 549 -14.57 -8.96 -7.14
CA ALA A 549 -15.13 -10.29 -6.97
C ALA A 549 -14.52 -11.01 -5.76
N ILE A 550 -13.18 -10.99 -5.63
CA ILE A 550 -12.46 -11.56 -4.47
C ILE A 550 -12.88 -10.89 -3.15
N LEU A 551 -13.01 -9.56 -3.14
CA LEU A 551 -13.50 -8.82 -1.98
C LEU A 551 -14.94 -9.18 -1.62
N LYS A 552 -15.82 -9.36 -2.62
CA LYS A 552 -17.20 -9.80 -2.39
C LYS A 552 -17.26 -11.22 -1.82
N GLN A 553 -16.47 -12.16 -2.37
CA GLN A 553 -16.38 -13.53 -1.85
C GLN A 553 -15.92 -13.52 -0.38
N ARG A 554 -14.81 -12.85 -0.07
CA ARG A 554 -14.31 -12.71 1.32
C ARG A 554 -15.27 -12.00 2.27
N HIS A 555 -16.19 -11.18 1.75
CA HIS A 555 -17.25 -10.59 2.55
C HIS A 555 -18.36 -11.61 2.83
N GLN A 556 -18.79 -12.36 1.83
CA GLN A 556 -19.80 -13.41 1.96
C GLN A 556 -19.33 -14.55 2.88
N GLU A 557 -18.07 -15.00 2.77
CA GLU A 557 -17.44 -15.96 3.69
C GLU A 557 -17.51 -15.49 5.16
N LYS A 558 -17.33 -14.18 5.41
CA LYS A 558 -17.46 -13.58 6.73
C LYS A 558 -18.91 -13.46 7.18
N GLU A 559 -19.84 -13.12 6.29
CA GLU A 559 -21.27 -13.07 6.61
C GLU A 559 -21.82 -14.47 6.95
N GLU A 560 -21.39 -15.50 6.22
CA GLU A 560 -21.70 -16.90 6.55
C GLU A 560 -21.11 -17.32 7.90
N TYR A 561 -19.84 -16.99 8.18
CA TYR A 561 -19.23 -17.27 9.48
C TYR A 561 -19.95 -16.54 10.64
N ILE A 562 -20.29 -15.26 10.47
CA ILE A 562 -21.07 -14.48 11.44
C ILE A 562 -22.47 -15.08 11.63
N SER A 563 -23.11 -15.56 10.56
CA SER A 563 -24.43 -16.19 10.61
C SER A 563 -24.40 -17.52 11.37
N ARG A 564 -23.38 -18.36 11.13
CA ARG A 564 -23.16 -19.61 11.89
C ARG A 564 -22.91 -19.32 13.37
N LEU A 565 -22.02 -18.39 13.68
CA LEU A 565 -21.73 -17.98 15.07
C LEU A 565 -22.97 -17.37 15.77
N ALA A 566 -23.85 -16.69 15.03
CA ALA A 566 -25.12 -16.19 15.56
C ALA A 566 -26.12 -17.33 15.83
N GLN A 567 -26.16 -18.36 14.98
CA GLN A 567 -26.94 -19.57 15.23
C GLN A 567 -26.41 -20.34 16.45
N ASP A 568 -25.10 -20.60 16.52
CA ASP A 568 -24.46 -21.29 17.65
C ASP A 568 -24.77 -20.59 18.99
N LYS A 569 -24.74 -19.26 18.99
CA LYS A 569 -25.09 -18.44 20.15
C LYS A 569 -26.56 -18.58 20.56
N GLU A 570 -27.47 -18.69 19.61
CA GLU A 570 -28.90 -18.86 19.89
C GLU A 570 -29.22 -20.30 20.32
N GLU A 571 -28.60 -21.32 19.71
CA GLU A 571 -28.66 -22.71 20.19
C GLU A 571 -28.12 -22.86 21.62
N MET A 572 -26.97 -22.24 21.92
CA MET A 572 -26.42 -22.22 23.28
C MET A 572 -27.36 -21.52 24.27
N LYS A 573 -28.01 -20.43 23.84
CA LYS A 573 -29.03 -19.72 24.63
C LYS A 573 -30.30 -20.55 24.88
N VAL A 574 -30.72 -21.37 23.91
CA VAL A 574 -31.80 -22.36 24.11
C VAL A 574 -31.38 -23.41 25.14
N LYS A 575 -30.19 -24.02 25.01
CA LYS A 575 -29.69 -25.01 25.99
C LYS A 575 -29.56 -24.44 27.40
N LEU A 576 -29.17 -23.17 27.55
CA LEU A 576 -29.13 -22.50 28.86
C LEU A 576 -30.52 -22.27 29.47
N LEU A 577 -31.55 -22.03 28.65
CA LEU A 577 -32.95 -21.94 29.11
C LEU A 577 -33.51 -23.32 29.49
N GLU A 578 -33.20 -24.37 28.72
CA GLU A 578 -33.53 -25.76 29.05
C GLU A 578 -32.87 -26.21 30.37
N LEU A 579 -31.59 -25.86 30.57
CA LEU A 579 -30.86 -26.09 31.81
C LEU A 579 -31.53 -25.36 32.99
N GLN A 580 -31.94 -24.11 32.78
CA GLN A 580 -32.63 -23.32 33.81
C GLN A 580 -33.98 -23.95 34.21
N ASP A 581 -34.79 -24.42 33.25
CA ASP A 581 -36.06 -25.08 33.54
C ASP A 581 -35.86 -26.45 34.22
N LEU A 582 -34.87 -27.25 33.79
CA LEU A 582 -34.50 -28.50 34.44
C LEU A 582 -34.08 -28.30 35.91
N VAL A 583 -33.24 -27.28 36.18
CA VAL A 583 -32.84 -26.93 37.56
C VAL A 583 -34.04 -26.45 38.38
N MET A 584 -34.95 -25.67 37.78
CA MET A 584 -36.19 -25.24 38.45
C MET A 584 -37.15 -26.41 38.72
N ARG A 585 -37.22 -27.42 37.85
CA ARG A 585 -37.93 -28.68 38.09
C ARG A 585 -37.31 -29.48 39.23
N LEU A 586 -36.00 -29.71 39.21
CA LEU A 586 -35.30 -30.44 40.28
C LEU A 586 -35.46 -29.75 41.65
N VAL A 587 -35.43 -28.42 41.70
CA VAL A 587 -35.70 -27.67 42.93
C VAL A 587 -37.16 -27.84 43.41
N ARG A 588 -38.15 -27.89 42.51
CA ARG A 588 -39.54 -28.20 42.86
C ARG A 588 -39.70 -29.63 43.37
N GLU A 589 -39.18 -30.61 42.64
CA GLU A 589 -39.20 -32.04 42.97
C GLU A 589 -38.61 -32.29 44.36
N ARG A 590 -37.44 -31.68 44.65
CA ARG A 590 -36.81 -31.71 45.98
C ARG A 590 -37.63 -31.00 47.06
N ASN A 591 -38.23 -29.84 46.77
CA ASN A 591 -39.04 -29.10 47.74
C ASN A 591 -40.36 -29.82 48.06
N GLU A 592 -40.95 -30.50 47.08
CA GLU A 592 -42.07 -31.42 47.31
C GLU A 592 -41.67 -32.61 48.18
N TRP A 593 -40.50 -33.21 47.92
CA TRP A 593 -39.97 -34.30 48.76
C TRP A 593 -39.78 -33.84 50.21
N TYR A 594 -39.16 -32.67 50.44
CA TYR A 594 -39.06 -32.08 51.78
C TYR A 594 -40.43 -31.82 52.41
N SER A 595 -41.42 -31.35 51.64
CA SER A 595 -42.77 -31.12 52.15
C SER A 595 -43.46 -32.43 52.57
N LYS A 596 -43.32 -33.50 51.76
CA LYS A 596 -43.81 -34.86 52.05
C LYS A 596 -43.11 -35.45 53.28
N TYR A 597 -41.80 -35.28 53.40
CA TYR A 597 -41.00 -35.70 54.56
C TYR A 597 -41.42 -34.99 55.85
N VAL A 598 -41.57 -33.66 55.83
CA VAL A 598 -42.02 -32.89 57.00
C VAL A 598 -43.44 -33.27 57.42
N ALA A 599 -44.35 -33.50 56.47
CA ALA A 599 -45.71 -33.97 56.75
C ALA A 599 -45.72 -35.38 57.38
N ALA A 600 -44.87 -36.30 56.89
CA ALA A 600 -44.73 -37.64 57.48
C ALA A 600 -44.11 -37.61 58.89
N ALA A 601 -43.09 -36.76 59.11
CA ALA A 601 -42.47 -36.57 60.42
C ALA A 601 -43.43 -35.97 61.47
N GLN A 602 -44.49 -35.28 61.04
CA GLN A 602 -45.54 -34.74 61.91
C GLN A 602 -46.67 -35.74 62.22
N ASN A 603 -46.73 -36.91 61.56
CA ASN A 603 -47.85 -37.85 61.71
C ASN A 603 -47.41 -39.33 61.64
N PRO A 604 -46.97 -39.94 62.77
CA PRO A 604 -46.17 -41.17 62.77
C PRO A 604 -46.80 -42.43 62.14
N GLU A 605 -48.13 -42.55 62.11
CA GLU A 605 -48.80 -43.76 61.60
C GLU A 605 -48.63 -43.99 60.08
N LEU A 606 -48.24 -42.95 59.32
CA LEU A 606 -48.05 -43.06 57.86
C LEU A 606 -46.69 -43.65 57.44
N LEU A 607 -45.74 -43.78 58.36
CA LEU A 607 -44.39 -44.29 58.05
C LEU A 607 -44.37 -45.76 57.60
N ALA A 608 -45.42 -46.54 57.89
CA ALA A 608 -45.45 -47.99 57.68
C ALA A 608 -45.76 -48.45 56.23
N LYS A 609 -45.87 -47.55 55.23
CA LYS A 609 -46.34 -47.92 53.88
C LYS A 609 -45.66 -47.29 52.65
N GLN A 610 -44.61 -46.49 52.81
CA GLN A 610 -43.81 -45.99 51.68
C GLN A 610 -42.31 -46.06 51.94
N GLU A 611 -41.76 -47.29 51.87
CA GLU A 611 -40.33 -47.47 51.62
C GLU A 611 -39.98 -47.06 50.19
N ALA A 612 -39.62 -45.79 50.03
CA ALA A 612 -38.93 -45.29 48.84
C ALA A 612 -37.98 -44.17 49.30
N ALA A 613 -36.76 -44.54 49.68
CA ALA A 613 -35.67 -43.57 49.75
C ALA A 613 -35.50 -42.90 48.37
N PRO A 614 -35.08 -41.62 48.29
CA PRO A 614 -34.80 -40.99 47.01
C PRO A 614 -33.74 -41.82 46.27
N SER A 615 -34.14 -42.42 45.14
CA SER A 615 -33.26 -43.22 44.30
C SER A 615 -32.07 -42.38 43.86
N GLN A 616 -30.85 -42.93 43.89
CA GLN A 616 -29.60 -42.26 43.50
C GLN A 616 -29.53 -41.88 42.01
N ASP A 617 -30.64 -42.01 41.29
CA ASP A 617 -30.77 -42.11 39.84
C ASP A 617 -31.86 -41.14 39.32
N ASP A 618 -31.92 -39.95 39.92
CA ASP A 618 -32.92 -38.91 39.66
C ASP A 618 -32.89 -38.47 38.17
N PRO A 619 -33.96 -38.69 37.37
CA PRO A 619 -33.90 -38.53 35.92
C PRO A 619 -33.66 -37.07 35.49
N THR A 620 -34.20 -36.11 36.24
CA THR A 620 -33.97 -34.67 36.03
C THR A 620 -32.48 -34.33 36.22
N ALA A 621 -31.81 -34.93 37.21
CA ALA A 621 -30.38 -34.75 37.43
C ALA A 621 -29.52 -35.36 36.31
N LYS A 622 -29.92 -36.52 35.76
CA LYS A 622 -29.25 -37.13 34.60
C LYS A 622 -29.35 -36.25 33.35
N GLN A 623 -30.52 -35.65 33.09
CA GLN A 623 -30.68 -34.70 31.99
C GLN A 623 -29.83 -33.43 32.18
N ILE A 624 -29.76 -32.88 33.40
CA ILE A 624 -28.86 -31.75 33.72
C ILE A 624 -27.40 -32.11 33.44
N MET A 625 -26.93 -33.27 33.90
CA MET A 625 -25.55 -33.73 33.71
C MET A 625 -25.19 -33.97 32.23
N GLN A 626 -26.15 -34.44 31.42
CA GLN A 626 -25.95 -34.58 29.97
C GLN A 626 -25.93 -33.22 29.27
N LEU A 627 -26.89 -32.34 29.56
CA LEU A 627 -26.97 -31.02 28.91
C LEU A 627 -25.76 -30.14 29.28
N LEU A 628 -25.26 -30.23 30.52
CA LEU A 628 -24.00 -29.59 30.92
C LEU A 628 -22.80 -30.10 30.10
N ARG A 629 -22.71 -31.41 29.84
CA ARG A 629 -21.64 -31.97 28.99
C ARG A 629 -21.71 -31.44 27.55
N GLU A 630 -22.92 -31.30 27.00
CA GLU A 630 -23.13 -30.72 25.67
C GLU A 630 -22.86 -29.21 25.59
N ILE A 631 -22.99 -28.49 26.71
CA ILE A 631 -22.62 -27.07 26.83
C ILE A 631 -21.10 -26.92 27.02
N GLN A 632 -20.45 -27.89 27.70
CA GLN A 632 -19.04 -27.89 28.04
C GLN A 632 -18.13 -28.33 26.89
N ASN A 633 -18.60 -29.22 26.00
CA ASN A 633 -17.89 -29.67 24.79
C ASN A 633 -18.56 -29.16 23.48
N PRO A 634 -18.63 -27.84 23.20
CA PRO A 634 -19.15 -27.35 21.92
C PRO A 634 -18.21 -27.70 20.73
N GLN A 635 -16.95 -28.02 21.01
CA GLN A 635 -15.90 -28.23 20.01
C GLN A 635 -16.09 -29.51 19.16
N GLU A 636 -16.81 -30.52 19.66
CA GLU A 636 -17.13 -31.74 18.88
C GLU A 636 -18.07 -31.47 17.69
N ARG A 637 -18.72 -30.29 17.64
CA ARG A 637 -19.48 -29.83 16.46
C ARG A 637 -18.65 -29.06 15.43
N VAL A 638 -17.37 -28.75 15.70
CA VAL A 638 -16.50 -28.03 14.75
C VAL A 638 -15.93 -29.01 13.70
N GLY A 639 -16.83 -29.63 12.95
CA GLY A 639 -16.50 -30.58 11.89
C GLY A 639 -15.81 -29.90 10.70
N SER A 640 -14.60 -30.35 10.39
CA SER A 640 -13.95 -30.28 9.06
C SER A 640 -13.93 -28.91 8.34
N LEU A 641 -13.69 -27.80 9.05
CA LEU A 641 -13.37 -26.50 8.41
C LEU A 641 -12.20 -25.71 9.04
N LEU A 642 -11.60 -26.20 10.14
CA LEU A 642 -10.26 -25.73 10.56
C LEU A 642 -9.13 -26.39 9.77
N GLU A 643 -9.38 -27.57 9.20
CA GLU A 643 -8.57 -28.15 8.14
C GLU A 643 -8.93 -27.54 6.78
N ASN A 644 -8.53 -26.28 6.58
CA ASN A 644 -8.14 -25.84 5.24
C ASN A 644 -6.73 -26.38 5.00
N PRO A 645 -6.51 -27.37 4.11
CA PRO A 645 -5.17 -27.73 3.70
C PRO A 645 -4.60 -26.57 2.87
N CYS A 646 -3.90 -25.66 3.53
CA CYS A 646 -3.00 -24.71 2.90
C CYS A 646 -1.79 -25.48 2.34
N ILE A 647 -2.01 -26.28 1.29
CA ILE A 647 -0.98 -26.95 0.51
C ILE A 647 -0.03 -25.84 0.03
N PRO A 648 1.23 -25.79 0.50
CA PRO A 648 2.12 -24.71 0.12
C PRO A 648 2.59 -24.96 -1.31
N PHE A 649 1.98 -24.26 -2.27
CA PHE A 649 2.39 -24.29 -3.68
C PHE A 649 3.76 -23.63 -3.86
N PHE A 650 4.82 -24.38 -3.55
CA PHE A 650 6.20 -24.00 -3.79
C PHE A 650 6.48 -23.99 -5.30
N TYR A 651 6.28 -22.85 -5.94
CA TYR A 651 6.78 -22.64 -7.29
C TYR A 651 8.31 -22.47 -7.26
N ARG A 652 9.02 -23.36 -7.95
CA ARG A 652 10.39 -23.15 -8.40
C ARG A 652 10.41 -23.51 -9.89
N ALA A 653 10.84 -22.58 -10.73
CA ALA A 653 11.07 -22.89 -12.13
C ALA A 653 12.25 -23.88 -12.25
N ASP A 654 12.05 -24.92 -13.05
CA ASP A 654 13.14 -25.74 -13.59
C ASP A 654 13.90 -24.90 -14.65
N GLU A 655 15.14 -25.26 -14.97
CA GLU A 655 16.01 -24.52 -15.92
C GLU A 655 15.42 -24.51 -17.35
N ASN A 656 14.39 -25.33 -17.61
CA ASN A 656 13.66 -25.46 -18.87
C ASN A 656 12.28 -24.76 -18.88
N ASN A 657 11.96 -23.91 -17.89
CA ASN A 657 10.67 -23.20 -17.74
C ASN A 657 9.40 -24.08 -17.57
N GLU A 658 9.51 -25.40 -17.42
CA GLU A 658 8.37 -26.26 -17.10
C GLU A 658 7.98 -26.18 -15.61
N VAL A 659 6.70 -25.95 -15.32
CA VAL A 659 6.17 -25.87 -13.94
C VAL A 659 5.64 -27.23 -13.49
N LYS A 660 6.48 -28.02 -12.81
CA LYS A 660 6.07 -29.27 -12.16
C LYS A 660 5.47 -29.00 -10.78
N ILE A 661 4.15 -29.10 -10.69
CA ILE A 661 3.43 -29.08 -9.41
C ILE A 661 3.55 -30.46 -8.76
N MET A 662 4.29 -30.56 -7.65
CA MET A 662 4.17 -31.71 -6.74
C MET A 662 3.16 -31.40 -5.65
N VAL A 663 2.21 -32.31 -5.45
CA VAL A 663 1.34 -32.37 -4.27
C VAL A 663 1.93 -33.40 -3.32
N VAL A 664 1.99 -33.06 -2.04
CA VAL A 664 2.42 -33.93 -0.92
C VAL A 664 1.26 -34.05 0.06
#